data_AF-A0A1G1F600-F1
#
_entry.id   AF-A0A1G1F600-F1
#
_cell.length_a   1.000
_cell.length_b   1.000
_cell.length_c   1.000
_cell.angle_alpha   90.00
_cell.angle_beta   90.00
_cell.angle_gamma   90.00
#
_symmetry.space_group_name_H-M   'P 1'
#
loop_
_entity.id
_entity.type
_entity.pdbx_description
1 polymer ?
#
loop_
_entity_poly.entity_id
_entity_poly.type
_entity_poly.pdbx_seq_one_letter_code
_entity_poly.pdbx_strand_id
1 'polypeptide(L)'
;MKRMKEMRLLFVLAALFLGGALFSGCGSATKESGGEEDIVPLSQAATVGMDQCLTCHSPFSTLVQDYLVSRHGNHMLAAAKLPNDTETPGADPSPTSCAYECHDPFNDRDKIDLVEIQAAIVAFGNTAKASWTTAASIIGCEGCHGGGQYHRGVGPIPFPVPGPAQCGECHYLNDALAKAEWIDEGFYPHHADSSSGNNVRRNITDSHVDDPATADFIEGYAVRYDQQNGCVDCHFNGHKMDLTINYQWARSGHAGEIKEHKDAALVAGLPAAIDSATRLLLLADVAAAGSDGADYAWPHYDWDDRASRGSCQVCHTSTGISNFLSAPASYDTSGAGNNYSHLTGWTATQSSGQNELLYCWGCHSDSKGTLRNPGPIPLDYTYGGATVVLPEARKSNVCVKCHGGRGNVDSILASVAEADANLTDSINRSSRFSGHHAPTAGSMYAAQSHIAYEFTGQSYVSTNAHAGIDVGSTGRGPCVNCHLGGSTEATAAQKNHTFEATTHDVAGAITLIVHETTCNTAACHNSGMSVAVLQGRKDGFEAAKTVLNDVMKNTITNYLGLDIATTSNNNYRTVPVDAYGAFQNNIYMSEEPCSFVHNGLYAKRVLFDSIDFMLDGTLNGTIDLTGYGAAAAYLNGASPVDAVARP
;
A
#
# COMPACT_ATOMS: atom_id res chain seq x y z
N MET A 1 -45.27 -35.31 61.87
CA MET A 1 -45.30 -34.85 60.46
C MET A 1 -45.05 -33.35 60.25
N LYS A 2 -45.43 -32.45 61.19
CA LYS A 2 -45.22 -30.99 61.05
C LYS A 2 -43.73 -30.57 61.13
N ARG A 3 -42.97 -31.12 62.10
CA ARG A 3 -41.53 -30.85 62.27
C ARG A 3 -40.63 -31.29 61.09
N MET A 4 -41.00 -32.32 60.35
CA MET A 4 -40.23 -32.77 59.17
C MET A 4 -40.44 -31.88 57.94
N LYS A 5 -41.57 -31.15 57.86
CA LYS A 5 -41.80 -30.19 56.77
C LYS A 5 -41.05 -28.88 57.01
N GLU A 6 -40.93 -28.43 58.26
CA GLU A 6 -40.18 -27.21 58.62
C GLU A 6 -38.66 -27.40 58.46
N MET A 7 -38.12 -28.56 58.84
CA MET A 7 -36.69 -28.88 58.59
C MET A 7 -36.34 -29.00 57.11
N ARG A 8 -37.25 -29.51 56.27
CA ARG A 8 -37.04 -29.58 54.82
C ARG A 8 -37.10 -28.21 54.14
N LEU A 9 -37.99 -27.32 54.62
CA LEU A 9 -38.07 -25.96 54.09
C LEU A 9 -36.83 -25.12 54.47
N LEU A 10 -36.31 -25.28 55.68
CA LEU A 10 -35.07 -24.66 56.12
C LEU A 10 -33.83 -25.18 55.38
N PHE A 11 -33.76 -26.48 55.07
CA PHE A 11 -32.68 -27.04 54.26
C PHE A 11 -32.73 -26.59 52.79
N VAL A 12 -33.93 -26.46 52.20
CA VAL A 12 -34.08 -25.96 50.82
C VAL A 12 -33.76 -24.46 50.73
N LEU A 13 -34.16 -23.66 51.73
CA LEU A 13 -33.81 -22.23 51.78
C LEU A 13 -32.31 -22.01 52.03
N ALA A 14 -31.67 -22.82 52.88
CA ALA A 14 -30.23 -22.76 53.10
C ALA A 14 -29.43 -23.21 51.87
N ALA A 15 -29.91 -24.22 51.12
CA ALA A 15 -29.30 -24.66 49.87
C ALA A 15 -29.48 -23.64 48.73
N LEU A 16 -30.60 -22.91 48.69
CA LEU A 16 -30.83 -21.81 47.75
C LEU A 16 -29.97 -20.58 48.07
N PHE A 17 -29.73 -20.28 49.35
CA PHE A 17 -28.81 -19.22 49.76
C PHE A 17 -27.33 -19.58 49.54
N LEU A 18 -26.92 -20.84 49.75
CA LEU A 18 -25.57 -21.31 49.42
C LEU A 18 -25.34 -21.44 47.90
N GLY A 19 -26.36 -21.82 47.13
CA GLY A 19 -26.31 -21.83 45.67
C GLY A 19 -26.23 -20.42 45.07
N GLY A 20 -26.93 -19.45 45.65
CA GLY A 20 -26.88 -18.05 45.21
C GLY A 20 -25.51 -17.39 45.44
N ALA A 21 -24.76 -17.79 46.47
CA ALA A 21 -23.46 -17.22 46.81
C ALA A 21 -22.26 -17.87 46.09
N LEU A 22 -22.42 -19.11 45.59
CA LEU A 22 -21.37 -19.83 44.84
C LEU A 22 -21.49 -19.66 43.32
N PHE A 23 -22.65 -19.23 42.81
CA PHE A 23 -22.85 -18.94 41.37
C PHE A 23 -22.91 -17.44 41.04
N SER A 24 -22.83 -16.55 42.03
CA SER A 24 -22.73 -15.10 41.81
C SER A 24 -21.38 -14.63 41.21
N GLY A 25 -20.46 -15.57 40.93
CA GLY A 25 -19.15 -15.30 40.32
C GLY A 25 -19.01 -15.65 38.83
N CYS A 26 -19.98 -16.34 38.22
CA CYS A 26 -19.98 -16.57 36.76
C CYS A 26 -21.10 -15.77 36.10
N GLY A 27 -21.04 -14.44 36.26
CA GLY A 27 -21.76 -13.53 35.38
C GLY A 27 -21.09 -13.61 34.01
N SER A 28 -21.85 -14.01 33.01
CA SER A 28 -21.42 -14.11 31.62
C SER A 28 -20.64 -12.87 31.17
N ALA A 29 -19.68 -13.07 30.25
CA ALA A 29 -19.00 -12.03 29.47
C ALA A 29 -19.96 -11.25 28.53
N THR A 30 -21.24 -11.17 28.88
CA THR A 30 -22.35 -10.58 28.10
C THR A 30 -23.10 -9.52 28.90
N LYS A 31 -22.57 -9.03 30.03
CA LYS A 31 -22.96 -7.69 30.48
C LYS A 31 -22.33 -6.70 29.51
N GLU A 32 -23.02 -6.49 28.40
CA GLU A 32 -22.79 -5.36 27.50
C GLU A 32 -22.65 -4.10 28.35
N SER A 33 -21.70 -3.23 28.01
CA SER A 33 -21.64 -1.88 28.56
C SER A 33 -23.05 -1.30 28.54
N GLY A 34 -23.61 -1.02 29.73
CA GLY A 34 -24.96 -0.47 29.86
C GLY A 34 -25.09 0.83 29.05
N GLY A 35 -26.31 1.15 28.63
CA GLY A 35 -26.59 2.38 27.87
C GLY A 35 -26.16 3.62 28.65
N GLU A 36 -25.79 4.68 27.91
CA GLU A 36 -25.35 5.98 28.40
C GLU A 36 -26.16 6.44 29.61
N GLU A 37 -25.61 6.30 30.82
CA GLU A 37 -26.00 7.15 31.93
C GLU A 37 -25.17 8.43 31.83
N ASP A 38 -25.81 9.53 31.38
CA ASP A 38 -25.32 10.91 31.25
C ASP A 38 -24.76 11.55 32.55
N ILE A 39 -24.46 10.75 33.57
CA ILE A 39 -24.26 11.22 34.95
C ILE A 39 -22.78 11.48 35.25
N VAL A 40 -21.83 10.90 34.50
CA VAL A 40 -20.39 11.09 34.74
C VAL A 40 -19.58 11.23 33.44
N PRO A 41 -18.68 12.24 33.31
CA PRO A 41 -17.76 12.32 32.18
C PRO A 41 -16.83 11.10 32.14
N LEU A 42 -16.98 10.22 31.14
CA LEU A 42 -16.15 9.03 30.97
C LEU A 42 -14.66 9.39 30.85
N SER A 43 -14.31 10.56 30.30
CA SER A 43 -12.92 11.06 30.23
C SER A 43 -12.24 11.25 31.58
N GLN A 44 -12.99 11.28 32.69
CA GLN A 44 -12.47 11.37 34.06
C GLN A 44 -12.49 10.02 34.78
N ALA A 45 -12.69 8.92 34.05
CA ALA A 45 -12.65 7.59 34.61
C ALA A 45 -11.29 7.31 35.27
N ALA A 46 -11.30 6.98 36.58
CA ALA A 46 -10.12 6.50 37.28
C ALA A 46 -9.66 5.15 36.73
N THR A 47 -8.36 4.90 36.81
CA THR A 47 -7.76 3.62 36.47
C THR A 47 -8.13 2.56 37.52
N VAL A 48 -8.37 1.34 37.05
CA VAL A 48 -8.72 0.19 37.91
C VAL A 48 -7.63 -0.88 37.96
N GLY A 49 -6.64 -0.80 37.07
CA GLY A 49 -5.55 -1.77 36.95
C GLY A 49 -5.86 -2.87 35.94
N MET A 50 -4.81 -3.33 35.26
CA MET A 50 -4.92 -4.36 34.23
C MET A 50 -5.44 -5.71 34.75
N ASP A 51 -5.19 -6.04 36.02
CA ASP A 51 -5.72 -7.23 36.68
C ASP A 51 -7.26 -7.28 36.65
N GLN A 52 -7.91 -6.14 36.88
CA GLN A 52 -9.37 -6.03 36.82
C GLN A 52 -9.88 -6.26 35.41
N CYS A 53 -9.19 -5.72 34.40
CA CYS A 53 -9.51 -5.94 32.98
C CYS A 53 -9.43 -7.42 32.62
N LEU A 54 -8.38 -8.11 33.06
CA LEU A 54 -8.14 -9.54 32.76
C LEU A 54 -9.16 -10.49 33.40
N THR A 55 -9.88 -10.06 34.45
CA THR A 55 -11.00 -10.86 35.02
C THR A 55 -12.15 -11.07 34.04
N CYS A 56 -12.34 -10.14 33.10
CA CYS A 56 -13.40 -10.16 32.10
C CYS A 56 -12.86 -10.38 30.68
N HIS A 57 -11.70 -9.80 30.36
CA HIS A 57 -10.97 -9.96 29.11
C HIS A 57 -9.90 -11.03 29.25
N SER A 58 -10.32 -12.28 29.10
CA SER A 58 -9.44 -13.44 29.30
C SER A 58 -8.12 -13.32 28.53
N PRO A 59 -6.99 -13.76 29.10
CA PRO A 59 -5.71 -13.86 28.39
C PRO A 59 -5.73 -14.83 27.20
N PHE A 60 -6.81 -15.62 27.07
CA PHE A 60 -7.07 -16.49 25.92
C PHE A 60 -7.91 -15.83 24.81
N SER A 61 -8.34 -14.58 25.00
CA SER A 61 -8.98 -13.80 23.93
C SER A 61 -7.94 -13.34 22.92
N THR A 62 -8.32 -13.30 21.64
CA THR A 62 -7.39 -12.94 20.55
C THR A 62 -6.81 -11.53 20.72
N LEU A 63 -7.60 -10.56 21.20
CA LEU A 63 -7.15 -9.18 21.41
C LEU A 63 -6.06 -9.08 22.48
N VAL A 64 -6.25 -9.78 23.62
CA VAL A 64 -5.26 -9.80 24.70
C VAL A 64 -4.02 -10.57 24.26
N GLN A 65 -4.17 -11.65 23.49
CA GLN A 65 -3.04 -12.38 22.92
C GLN A 65 -2.21 -11.52 21.95
N ASP A 66 -2.88 -10.79 21.06
CA ASP A 66 -2.24 -9.87 20.12
C ASP A 66 -1.45 -8.79 20.86
N TYR A 67 -2.04 -8.21 21.91
CA TYR A 67 -1.36 -7.29 22.81
C TYR A 67 -0.13 -7.93 23.48
N LEU A 68 -0.27 -9.14 24.03
CA LEU A 68 0.79 -9.84 24.75
C LEU A 68 1.98 -10.24 23.88
N VAL A 69 1.82 -10.28 22.54
CA VAL A 69 2.93 -10.54 21.59
C VAL A 69 3.44 -9.25 20.93
N SER A 70 2.88 -8.09 21.28
CA SER A 70 3.32 -6.79 20.80
C SER A 70 4.53 -6.26 21.58
N ARG A 71 5.16 -5.21 21.05
CA ARG A 71 6.21 -4.47 21.77
C ARG A 71 5.67 -3.77 23.03
N HIS A 72 4.40 -3.36 23.05
CA HIS A 72 3.75 -2.72 24.21
C HIS A 72 3.40 -3.70 25.34
N GLY A 73 3.16 -4.98 24.99
CA GLY A 73 3.05 -6.10 25.95
C GLY A 73 4.41 -6.68 26.35
N ASN A 74 5.50 -6.00 25.98
CA ASN A 74 6.89 -6.36 26.25
C ASN A 74 7.27 -7.77 25.78
N HIS A 75 6.91 -8.05 24.53
CA HIS A 75 7.29 -9.27 23.86
C HIS A 75 8.28 -9.00 22.73
N MET A 76 9.45 -9.61 22.85
CA MET A 76 10.34 -9.80 21.71
C MET A 76 10.18 -11.25 21.24
N LEU A 77 9.42 -11.46 20.17
CA LEU A 77 9.56 -12.68 19.38
C LEU A 77 11.03 -12.73 18.95
N ALA A 78 11.81 -13.65 19.51
CA ALA A 78 13.16 -13.96 19.05
C ALA A 78 13.21 -14.28 17.53
N ALA A 79 12.06 -14.53 16.89
CA ALA A 79 11.91 -14.79 15.47
C ALA A 79 11.73 -13.54 14.57
N ALA A 80 11.53 -12.35 15.13
CA ALA A 80 11.30 -11.11 14.37
C ALA A 80 12.30 -10.02 14.75
N LYS A 81 13.58 -10.37 14.90
CA LYS A 81 14.63 -9.36 14.73
C LYS A 81 14.43 -8.76 13.34
N LEU A 82 14.14 -7.47 13.26
CA LEU A 82 14.30 -6.74 12.00
C LEU A 82 15.74 -7.01 11.52
N PRO A 83 16.02 -6.99 10.21
CA PRO A 83 17.35 -7.33 9.68
C PRO A 83 18.54 -6.60 10.34
N ASN A 84 18.29 -5.50 11.06
CA ASN A 84 19.27 -4.73 11.83
C ASN A 84 18.91 -4.51 13.32
N ASP A 85 18.00 -5.29 13.92
CA ASP A 85 17.68 -5.19 15.35
C ASP A 85 18.74 -5.94 16.18
N THR A 86 19.83 -5.24 16.52
CA THR A 86 20.91 -5.75 17.36
C THR A 86 20.58 -5.68 18.84
N GLU A 87 19.43 -5.09 19.22
CA GLU A 87 19.06 -4.99 20.63
C GLU A 87 18.75 -6.37 21.20
N THR A 88 19.39 -6.65 22.33
CA THR A 88 18.98 -7.74 23.21
C THR A 88 17.81 -7.20 24.05
N PRO A 89 16.78 -8.02 24.35
CA PRO A 89 15.75 -7.62 25.30
C PRO A 89 16.44 -7.26 26.61
N GLY A 90 16.63 -5.97 26.83
CA GLY A 90 17.15 -5.47 28.07
C GLY A 90 16.05 -5.64 29.10
N ALA A 91 16.32 -6.43 30.13
CA ALA A 91 15.86 -6.01 31.45
C ALA A 91 16.52 -4.64 31.69
N ASP A 92 15.91 -3.56 31.19
CA ASP A 92 16.38 -2.22 31.47
C ASP A 92 16.01 -1.92 32.93
N PRO A 93 16.97 -1.86 33.86
CA PRO A 93 16.70 -1.54 35.26
C PRO A 93 16.88 -0.03 35.51
N SER A 94 17.02 0.81 34.48
CA SER A 94 17.39 2.23 34.59
C SER A 94 16.16 3.16 34.77
N PRO A 95 16.33 4.39 35.28
CA PRO A 95 16.04 4.77 36.65
C PRO A 95 14.81 5.70 36.72
N THR A 96 13.76 5.28 37.42
CA THR A 96 12.75 6.14 38.09
C THR A 96 11.99 7.25 37.33
N SER A 97 12.30 7.63 36.09
CA SER A 97 11.54 8.60 35.28
C SER A 97 10.98 7.99 34.00
N CYS A 98 11.80 7.30 33.20
CA CYS A 98 11.37 6.74 31.90
C CYS A 98 10.37 5.58 32.02
N ALA A 99 10.37 4.87 33.15
CA ALA A 99 9.47 3.74 33.40
C ALA A 99 8.02 4.17 33.65
N TYR A 100 7.76 5.38 34.17
CA TYR A 100 6.44 5.78 34.66
C TYR A 100 5.69 6.76 33.75
N GLU A 101 6.29 7.18 32.63
CA GLU A 101 5.64 8.05 31.65
C GLU A 101 5.21 7.25 30.42
N CYS A 102 6.12 6.44 29.85
CA CYS A 102 5.88 5.81 28.55
C CYS A 102 6.09 4.30 28.48
N HIS A 103 6.58 3.64 29.54
CA HIS A 103 6.92 2.21 29.51
C HIS A 103 6.15 1.37 30.53
N ASP A 104 5.58 1.99 31.57
CA ASP A 104 4.70 1.40 32.60
C ASP A 104 4.00 2.50 33.43
N PRO A 105 3.16 3.34 32.81
CA PRO A 105 2.63 4.55 33.44
C PRO A 105 1.74 4.29 34.67
N PHE A 106 1.18 3.08 34.77
CA PHE A 106 0.29 2.71 35.88
C PHE A 106 0.87 1.63 36.79
N ASN A 107 2.16 1.29 36.61
CA ASN A 107 2.83 0.22 37.35
C ASN A 107 2.06 -1.11 37.26
N ASP A 108 1.51 -1.41 36.07
CA ASP A 108 0.71 -2.60 35.81
C ASP A 108 1.59 -3.86 35.73
N ARG A 109 2.91 -3.71 35.57
CA ARG A 109 3.85 -4.83 35.69
C ARG A 109 3.73 -5.55 37.05
N ASP A 110 3.41 -4.82 38.12
CA ASP A 110 3.32 -5.35 39.48
C ASP A 110 1.91 -5.87 39.83
N LYS A 111 0.92 -5.58 38.98
CA LYS A 111 -0.48 -5.99 39.19
C LYS A 111 -0.84 -7.28 38.46
N ILE A 112 0.01 -7.71 37.52
CA ILE A 112 -0.17 -8.94 36.76
C ILE A 112 0.44 -10.13 37.50
N ASP A 113 -0.33 -11.19 37.70
CA ASP A 113 0.24 -12.47 38.11
C ASP A 113 1.05 -13.06 36.95
N LEU A 114 2.38 -12.96 37.08
CA LEU A 114 3.33 -13.50 36.11
C LEU A 114 3.09 -14.98 35.85
N VAL A 115 2.57 -15.76 36.79
CA VAL A 115 2.35 -17.21 36.62
C VAL A 115 1.26 -17.51 35.59
N GLU A 116 0.14 -16.78 35.62
CA GLU A 116 -0.97 -16.97 34.66
C GLU A 116 -0.60 -16.48 33.25
N ILE A 117 0.10 -15.34 33.16
CA ILE A 117 0.59 -14.82 31.87
C ILE A 117 1.71 -15.70 31.31
N GLN A 118 2.60 -16.22 32.16
CA GLN A 118 3.64 -17.16 31.74
C GLN A 118 3.04 -18.48 31.24
N ALA A 119 1.98 -18.98 31.88
CA ALA A 119 1.23 -20.15 31.43
C ALA A 119 0.53 -19.92 30.09
N ALA A 120 -0.09 -18.75 29.89
CA ALA A 120 -0.67 -18.37 28.61
C ALA A 120 0.40 -18.29 27.51
N ILE A 121 1.52 -17.60 27.74
CA ILE A 121 2.60 -17.41 26.77
C ILE A 121 3.28 -18.74 26.38
N VAL A 122 3.46 -19.66 27.34
CA VAL A 122 4.02 -21.00 27.10
C VAL A 122 3.04 -21.90 26.34
N ALA A 123 1.73 -21.84 26.64
CA ALA A 123 0.71 -22.64 25.98
C ALA A 123 0.59 -22.36 24.46
N PHE A 124 1.00 -21.17 24.00
CA PHE A 124 0.95 -20.76 22.58
C PHE A 124 2.31 -20.82 21.87
N GLY A 125 3.26 -21.60 22.39
CA GLY A 125 4.48 -21.97 21.67
C GLY A 125 5.65 -21.00 21.82
N ASN A 126 5.61 -20.09 22.81
CA ASN A 126 6.73 -19.20 23.09
C ASN A 126 7.53 -19.62 24.32
N THR A 127 8.62 -20.35 24.08
CA THR A 127 9.52 -20.83 25.14
C THR A 127 10.56 -19.80 25.59
N ALA A 128 10.69 -18.65 24.91
CA ALA A 128 11.75 -17.67 25.18
C ALA A 128 11.46 -16.78 26.41
N LYS A 129 10.19 -16.66 26.82
CA LYS A 129 9.79 -15.90 28.02
C LYS A 129 9.81 -16.73 29.31
N ALA A 130 9.90 -18.05 29.23
CA ALA A 130 9.83 -18.95 30.40
C ALA A 130 10.99 -18.78 31.41
N SER A 131 12.02 -18.01 31.05
CA SER A 131 13.21 -17.77 31.87
C SER A 131 13.23 -16.41 32.59
N TRP A 132 12.19 -15.57 32.46
CA TRP A 132 12.18 -14.23 33.05
C TRP A 132 11.78 -14.30 34.53
N THR A 133 12.60 -13.72 35.41
CA THR A 133 12.43 -13.79 36.88
C THR A 133 11.93 -12.47 37.51
N THR A 134 11.73 -11.42 36.70
CA THR A 134 11.22 -10.10 37.10
C THR A 134 10.16 -9.62 36.11
N ALA A 135 9.10 -8.96 36.60
CA ALA A 135 8.10 -8.35 35.75
C ALA A 135 8.73 -7.29 34.86
N ALA A 136 8.48 -7.37 33.56
CA ALA A 136 8.99 -6.44 32.58
C ALA A 136 8.01 -5.28 32.41
N SER A 137 8.47 -4.04 32.22
CA SER A 137 7.62 -2.86 32.04
C SER A 137 6.65 -3.06 30.87
N ILE A 138 5.36 -2.73 31.03
CA ILE A 138 4.32 -2.90 30.01
C ILE A 138 3.42 -1.66 29.93
N ILE A 139 2.82 -1.42 28.77
CA ILE A 139 1.71 -0.45 28.66
C ILE A 139 0.41 -1.17 28.92
N GLY A 140 -0.17 -1.01 30.11
CA GLY A 140 -1.47 -1.58 30.44
C GLY A 140 -2.60 -1.03 29.56
N CYS A 141 -3.74 -1.73 29.51
CA CYS A 141 -4.87 -1.38 28.66
C CYS A 141 -5.33 0.08 28.84
N GLU A 142 -5.30 0.57 30.08
CA GLU A 142 -5.75 1.91 30.43
C GLU A 142 -4.80 3.02 29.94
N GLY A 143 -3.57 2.66 29.52
CA GLY A 143 -2.60 3.57 28.87
C GLY A 143 -3.06 4.02 27.49
N CYS A 144 -3.79 3.16 26.78
CA CYS A 144 -4.35 3.49 25.47
C CYS A 144 -5.84 3.81 25.55
N HIS A 145 -6.59 3.17 26.44
CA HIS A 145 -8.05 3.25 26.46
C HIS A 145 -8.62 4.24 27.49
N GLY A 146 -7.78 4.77 28.39
CA GLY A 146 -8.22 5.56 29.54
C GLY A 146 -8.75 4.68 30.68
N GLY A 147 -9.16 5.29 31.80
CA GLY A 147 -9.55 4.55 32.99
C GLY A 147 -10.84 3.73 32.85
N GLY A 148 -10.88 2.57 33.51
CA GLY A 148 -11.95 1.58 33.39
C GLY A 148 -13.07 1.67 34.43
N GLN A 149 -13.06 2.62 35.38
CA GLN A 149 -13.95 2.60 36.55
C GLN A 149 -15.47 2.51 36.23
N TYR A 150 -15.89 2.99 35.06
CA TYR A 150 -17.29 2.99 34.62
C TYR A 150 -17.59 1.98 33.50
N HIS A 151 -16.57 1.27 33.00
CA HIS A 151 -16.75 0.38 31.87
C HIS A 151 -17.71 -0.78 32.18
N ARG A 152 -17.70 -1.26 33.43
CA ARG A 152 -18.56 -2.36 33.86
C ARG A 152 -19.95 -1.89 34.29
N GLY A 153 -20.85 -1.80 33.32
CA GLY A 153 -22.29 -1.63 33.54
C GLY A 153 -22.81 -0.20 33.52
N VAL A 154 -21.99 0.80 33.22
CA VAL A 154 -22.39 2.20 33.04
C VAL A 154 -22.24 2.65 31.58
N GLY A 155 -21.12 2.35 30.93
CA GLY A 155 -20.87 2.79 29.55
C GLY A 155 -19.61 2.21 28.92
N PRO A 156 -19.27 2.60 27.69
CA PRO A 156 -18.00 2.20 27.06
C PRO A 156 -16.79 2.73 27.85
N ILE A 157 -15.62 2.15 27.61
CA ILE A 157 -14.34 2.71 28.07
C ILE A 157 -14.12 4.08 27.37
N PRO A 158 -13.36 5.03 27.95
CA PRO A 158 -13.28 6.40 27.42
C PRO A 158 -12.78 6.50 25.97
N PHE A 159 -11.81 5.66 25.60
CA PHE A 159 -11.26 5.61 24.23
C PHE A 159 -11.34 4.18 23.69
N PRO A 160 -12.51 3.70 23.21
CA PRO A 160 -12.65 2.34 22.68
C PRO A 160 -11.76 2.08 21.46
N VAL A 161 -11.47 3.14 20.70
CA VAL A 161 -10.48 3.18 19.63
C VAL A 161 -9.47 4.27 20.00
N PRO A 162 -8.27 3.92 20.50
CA PRO A 162 -7.25 4.91 20.81
C PRO A 162 -6.84 5.69 19.56
N GLY A 163 -6.82 7.01 19.67
CA GLY A 163 -6.47 7.92 18.59
C GLY A 163 -5.14 8.62 18.82
N PRO A 164 -4.80 9.59 17.96
CA PRO A 164 -3.50 10.27 18.02
C PRO A 164 -3.18 10.85 19.39
N ALA A 165 -4.14 11.44 20.09
CA ALA A 165 -3.93 11.96 21.44
C ALA A 165 -3.43 10.88 22.42
N GLN A 166 -3.97 9.65 22.37
CA GLN A 166 -3.55 8.56 23.25
C GLN A 166 -2.16 8.02 22.86
N CYS A 167 -1.85 7.96 21.57
CA CYS A 167 -0.51 7.58 21.10
C CYS A 167 0.53 8.66 21.46
N GLY A 168 0.11 9.94 21.40
CA GLY A 168 0.91 11.13 21.61
C GLY A 168 1.41 11.35 23.03
N GLU A 169 0.78 10.72 24.01
CA GLU A 169 1.26 10.70 25.40
C GLU A 169 2.66 10.07 25.52
N CYS A 170 2.99 9.12 24.62
CA CYS A 170 4.28 8.42 24.64
C CYS A 170 5.12 8.65 23.38
N HIS A 171 4.47 8.83 22.23
CA HIS A 171 5.13 9.05 20.96
C HIS A 171 4.94 10.49 20.49
N TYR A 172 6.00 11.28 20.53
CA TYR A 172 5.93 12.69 20.13
C TYR A 172 5.37 12.87 18.71
N LEU A 173 4.18 13.49 18.67
CA LEU A 173 3.52 13.97 17.47
C LEU A 173 3.99 15.41 17.25
N ASN A 174 5.20 15.61 16.75
CA ASN A 174 5.59 16.97 16.39
C ASN A 174 4.97 17.27 15.03
N ASP A 175 3.72 17.74 15.07
CA ASP A 175 3.04 18.38 13.96
C ASP A 175 4.00 19.39 13.31
N ALA A 176 4.02 19.38 11.98
CA ALA A 176 4.84 20.23 11.15
C ALA A 176 4.97 21.64 11.73
N LEU A 177 6.19 22.04 12.13
CA LEU A 177 6.71 23.44 12.13
C LEU A 177 8.03 23.66 12.89
N ALA A 178 8.63 22.68 13.55
CA ALA A 178 9.79 22.95 14.41
C ALA A 178 11.16 22.50 13.86
N LYS A 179 11.41 22.33 12.54
CA LYS A 179 12.76 21.91 12.03
C LYS A 179 13.94 22.78 12.54
N ALA A 180 13.69 24.00 13.04
CA ALA A 180 14.71 24.90 13.61
C ALA A 180 14.81 24.94 15.16
N GLU A 181 13.77 24.55 15.91
CA GLU A 181 13.75 24.74 17.38
C GLU A 181 14.38 23.58 18.16
N TRP A 182 14.58 22.42 17.54
CA TRP A 182 15.23 21.25 18.16
C TRP A 182 16.67 21.51 18.63
N ILE A 183 17.33 22.55 18.12
CA ILE A 183 18.74 22.87 18.43
C ILE A 183 18.86 23.85 19.61
N ASP A 184 17.89 24.74 19.82
CA ASP A 184 18.07 25.91 20.70
C ASP A 184 17.55 25.70 22.14
N GLU A 185 16.63 24.75 22.35
CA GLU A 185 16.04 24.50 23.69
C GLU A 185 16.63 23.31 24.45
N GLY A 186 17.60 22.58 23.88
CA GLY A 186 18.14 21.37 24.53
C GLY A 186 17.08 20.28 24.73
N PHE A 187 16.04 20.27 23.89
CA PHE A 187 14.94 19.33 23.94
C PHE A 187 15.33 18.01 23.28
N TYR A 188 15.93 17.12 24.07
CA TYR A 188 16.28 15.77 23.64
C TYR A 188 14.99 14.95 23.47
N PRO A 189 14.73 14.33 22.30
CA PRO A 189 13.83 13.17 22.26
C PRO A 189 14.27 12.20 23.35
N HIS A 190 13.37 11.65 24.17
CA HIS A 190 13.75 10.78 25.31
C HIS A 190 14.57 9.52 24.92
N HIS A 191 14.77 9.23 23.62
CA HIS A 191 15.68 8.20 23.10
C HIS A 191 16.95 8.75 22.41
N ALA A 192 17.16 10.06 22.39
CA ALA A 192 18.40 10.70 21.94
C ALA A 192 19.46 10.80 23.05
N ASP A 193 19.03 10.72 24.32
CA ASP A 193 19.89 10.61 25.49
C ASP A 193 19.85 9.18 26.04
N SER A 194 20.84 8.37 25.70
CA SER A 194 21.60 7.57 26.66
C SER A 194 22.50 6.57 25.93
N SER A 195 23.52 6.11 26.65
CA SER A 195 24.60 5.20 26.26
C SER A 195 24.20 3.80 25.74
N SER A 196 22.92 3.53 25.47
CA SER A 196 22.43 2.35 24.74
C SER A 196 22.21 2.74 23.27
N GLY A 197 22.86 2.04 22.34
CA GLY A 197 22.85 2.39 20.92
C GLY A 197 21.46 2.72 20.34
N ASN A 198 21.40 3.86 19.65
CA ASN A 198 20.58 4.18 18.47
C ASN A 198 19.18 3.56 18.35
N ASN A 199 18.13 4.39 18.36
CA ASN A 199 17.02 4.18 17.42
C ASN A 199 16.42 5.49 16.91
N VAL A 200 16.99 6.03 15.84
CA VAL A 200 16.33 7.02 14.95
C VAL A 200 14.91 6.54 14.56
N ARG A 201 14.71 5.22 14.52
CA ARG A 201 13.49 4.49 14.15
C ARG A 201 12.35 4.52 15.19
N ARG A 202 12.51 5.20 16.33
CA ARG A 202 11.49 5.26 17.41
C ARG A 202 10.74 6.59 17.48
N ASN A 203 11.12 7.58 16.68
CA ASN A 203 10.44 8.87 16.61
C ASN A 203 9.42 8.85 15.48
N ILE A 204 8.14 9.12 15.77
CA ILE A 204 7.05 9.16 14.77
C ILE A 204 7.34 10.14 13.63
N THR A 205 8.02 11.25 13.95
CA THR A 205 8.42 12.31 13.00
C THR A 205 9.37 11.83 11.90
N ASP A 206 9.93 10.61 11.99
CA ASP A 206 10.77 10.08 10.92
C ASP A 206 9.98 9.75 9.66
N SER A 207 8.68 9.47 9.73
CA SER A 207 7.90 8.95 8.58
C SER A 207 6.43 9.39 8.56
N HIS A 208 5.97 10.14 9.56
CA HIS A 208 4.57 10.55 9.74
C HIS A 208 4.39 12.07 9.66
N VAL A 209 5.26 12.72 8.89
CA VAL A 209 5.23 14.16 8.61
C VAL A 209 5.60 14.37 7.16
N ASP A 210 4.85 15.25 6.50
CA ASP A 210 5.16 15.83 5.20
C ASP A 210 5.26 17.35 5.39
N ASP A 211 6.30 18.02 4.93
CA ASP A 211 6.50 19.44 5.24
C ASP A 211 5.67 20.33 4.29
N PRO A 212 4.70 21.13 4.79
CA PRO A 212 3.91 22.01 3.94
C PRO A 212 4.74 23.11 3.23
N ALA A 213 6.03 23.25 3.55
CA ALA A 213 6.94 24.13 2.84
C ALA A 213 7.57 23.51 1.57
N THR A 214 7.38 22.20 1.31
CA THR A 214 8.06 21.46 0.24
C THR A 214 7.07 20.79 -0.72
N ALA A 215 6.32 21.57 -1.49
CA ALA A 215 5.21 21.09 -2.32
C ALA A 215 5.55 20.09 -3.46
N ASP A 216 6.83 19.93 -3.82
CA ASP A 216 7.32 18.99 -4.84
C ASP A 216 8.14 17.84 -4.27
N PHE A 217 8.03 17.62 -2.96
CA PHE A 217 8.78 16.63 -2.20
C PHE A 217 7.90 16.05 -1.09
N ILE A 218 8.04 14.76 -0.81
CA ILE A 218 7.27 14.11 0.25
C ILE A 218 8.23 13.46 1.25
N GLU A 219 8.34 14.01 2.46
CA GLU A 219 9.13 13.41 3.55
C GLU A 219 8.44 12.22 4.22
N GLY A 220 7.11 12.12 4.12
CA GLY A 220 6.39 11.10 4.87
C GLY A 220 4.89 11.12 4.72
N TYR A 221 4.25 10.35 5.59
CA TYR A 221 2.81 10.17 5.64
C TYR A 221 2.14 11.34 6.37
N ALA A 222 1.23 12.05 5.70
CA ALA A 222 0.40 13.06 6.33
C ALA A 222 -0.68 12.38 7.17
N VAL A 223 -0.46 12.29 8.49
CA VAL A 223 -1.42 11.64 9.40
C VAL A 223 -2.68 12.48 9.54
N ARG A 224 -3.82 11.80 9.56
CA ARG A 224 -5.11 12.38 9.91
C ARG A 224 -5.24 12.60 11.42
N TYR A 225 -4.44 13.52 11.96
CA TYR A 225 -4.41 13.81 13.40
C TYR A 225 -5.75 14.32 13.94
N ASP A 226 -6.60 14.84 13.06
CA ASP A 226 -7.97 15.27 13.32
C ASP A 226 -8.97 14.11 13.45
N GLN A 227 -8.56 12.87 13.15
CA GLN A 227 -9.42 11.68 13.17
C GLN A 227 -9.03 10.71 14.29
N GLN A 228 -10.02 10.18 15.00
CA GLN A 228 -9.80 9.20 16.09
C GLN A 228 -9.07 7.93 15.60
N ASN A 229 -9.19 7.57 14.33
CA ASN A 229 -8.51 6.43 13.72
C ASN A 229 -7.20 6.77 13.02
N GLY A 230 -6.71 8.02 13.07
CA GLY A 230 -5.58 8.50 12.25
C GLY A 230 -4.34 7.61 12.27
N CYS A 231 -3.97 7.07 13.44
CA CYS A 231 -2.84 6.13 13.55
C CYS A 231 -3.22 4.71 13.08
N VAL A 232 -4.36 4.20 13.52
CA VAL A 232 -4.79 2.81 13.20
C VAL A 232 -5.30 2.65 11.78
N ASP A 233 -5.47 3.73 11.02
CA ASP A 233 -5.76 3.72 9.59
C ASP A 233 -4.73 2.96 8.76
N CYS A 234 -3.49 2.92 9.25
CA CYS A 234 -2.40 2.14 8.64
C CYS A 234 -1.76 1.15 9.60
N HIS A 235 -1.85 1.35 10.92
CA HIS A 235 -1.42 0.36 11.91
C HIS A 235 -2.47 -0.73 12.12
N PHE A 236 -2.42 -1.76 11.26
CA PHE A 236 -3.32 -2.91 11.32
C PHE A 236 -3.22 -3.67 12.64
N ASN A 237 -4.38 -4.10 13.14
CA ASN A 237 -4.49 -4.76 14.44
C ASN A 237 -3.83 -3.94 15.57
N GLY A 238 -4.55 -2.89 16.03
CA GLY A 238 -4.05 -1.94 17.04
C GLY A 238 -3.58 -2.53 18.37
N HIS A 239 -3.86 -3.81 18.65
CA HIS A 239 -3.31 -4.51 19.81
C HIS A 239 -1.96 -5.17 19.51
N LYS A 240 -1.78 -5.75 18.32
CA LYS A 240 -0.51 -6.37 17.89
C LYS A 240 0.52 -5.33 17.44
N MET A 241 0.06 -4.29 16.72
CA MET A 241 0.90 -3.26 16.10
C MET A 241 2.07 -3.83 15.28
N ASP A 242 1.75 -4.80 14.41
CA ASP A 242 2.73 -5.47 13.55
C ASP A 242 3.07 -4.60 12.32
N LEU A 243 4.29 -4.06 12.29
CA LEU A 243 4.74 -3.12 11.26
C LEU A 243 5.25 -3.81 9.98
N THR A 244 5.18 -5.14 9.88
CA THR A 244 5.71 -5.88 8.73
C THR A 244 5.11 -5.37 7.41
N ILE A 245 3.79 -5.18 7.38
CA ILE A 245 3.09 -4.68 6.18
C ILE A 245 3.42 -3.21 5.93
N ASN A 246 3.49 -2.38 6.97
CA ASN A 246 3.84 -0.96 6.84
C ASN A 246 5.23 -0.77 6.24
N TYR A 247 6.22 -1.58 6.65
CA TYR A 247 7.55 -1.53 6.06
C TYR A 247 7.60 -2.00 4.60
N GLN A 248 6.73 -2.94 4.22
CA GLN A 248 6.62 -3.37 2.84
C GLN A 248 5.98 -2.28 1.98
N TRP A 249 4.88 -1.70 2.46
CA TRP A 249 4.21 -0.56 1.83
C TRP A 249 5.18 0.62 1.66
N ALA A 250 5.91 0.99 2.71
CA ALA A 250 6.86 2.12 2.69
C ALA A 250 8.04 1.93 1.72
N ARG A 251 8.32 0.70 1.27
CA ARG A 251 9.32 0.38 0.23
C ARG A 251 8.72 0.27 -1.18
N SER A 252 7.41 0.41 -1.31
CA SER A 252 6.74 0.33 -2.60
C SER A 252 6.64 1.71 -3.26
N GLY A 253 6.50 1.72 -4.58
CA GLY A 253 6.20 2.93 -5.34
C GLY A 253 4.90 3.62 -4.90
N HIS A 254 3.94 2.90 -4.30
CA HIS A 254 2.72 3.48 -3.73
C HIS A 254 2.96 4.36 -2.49
N ALA A 255 4.11 4.19 -1.84
CA ALA A 255 4.56 5.05 -0.74
C ALA A 255 5.72 5.97 -1.14
N GLY A 256 5.97 6.14 -2.45
CA GLY A 256 7.12 6.90 -2.95
C GLY A 256 8.47 6.32 -2.49
N GLU A 257 8.52 5.02 -2.17
CA GLU A 257 9.73 4.36 -1.66
C GLU A 257 10.36 5.04 -0.44
N ILE A 258 9.53 5.73 0.37
CA ILE A 258 9.99 6.58 1.47
C ILE A 258 10.97 5.89 2.42
N LYS A 259 10.80 4.57 2.62
CA LYS A 259 11.71 3.80 3.46
C LYS A 259 13.11 3.66 2.86
N GLU A 260 13.25 3.53 1.54
CA GLU A 260 14.55 3.46 0.89
C GLU A 260 15.28 4.80 1.01
N HIS A 261 14.57 5.92 0.81
CA HIS A 261 15.14 7.27 1.01
C HIS A 261 15.66 7.47 2.43
N LYS A 262 14.89 7.06 3.45
CA LYS A 262 15.28 7.18 4.86
C LYS A 262 16.40 6.24 5.25
N ASP A 263 16.38 4.99 4.78
CA ASP A 263 17.47 4.05 5.02
C ASP A 263 18.77 4.52 4.32
N ALA A 264 18.69 5.16 3.15
CA ALA A 264 19.83 5.75 2.45
C ALA A 264 20.42 6.95 3.20
N ALA A 265 19.59 7.87 3.67
CA ALA A 265 20.01 9.01 4.50
C ALA A 265 20.68 8.53 5.80
N LEU A 266 20.14 7.48 6.42
CA LEU A 266 20.71 6.86 7.61
C LEU A 266 22.11 6.29 7.33
N VAL A 267 22.34 5.64 6.19
CA VAL A 267 23.65 5.05 5.84
C VAL A 267 24.68 6.11 5.45
N ALA A 268 24.26 7.17 4.74
CA ALA A 268 25.14 8.24 4.28
C ALA A 268 25.77 9.04 5.44
N GLY A 269 25.08 9.13 6.59
CA GLY A 269 25.50 9.93 7.74
C GLY A 269 26.24 9.17 8.87
N LEU A 270 26.71 7.93 8.66
CA LEU A 270 27.40 7.14 9.70
C LEU A 270 28.94 7.24 9.63
N PRO A 271 29.61 8.03 10.48
CA PRO A 271 31.03 7.83 10.80
C PRO A 271 31.23 6.66 11.79
N ALA A 272 32.43 6.08 11.82
CA ALA A 272 32.79 4.92 12.65
C ALA A 272 32.67 5.14 14.18
N ALA A 273 32.53 6.40 14.62
CA ALA A 273 32.22 6.78 16.00
C ALA A 273 31.35 8.05 15.96
N ILE A 274 30.20 8.03 16.62
CA ILE A 274 29.21 9.12 16.57
C ILE A 274 29.04 9.70 17.98
N ASP A 275 29.32 10.98 18.17
CA ASP A 275 28.94 11.74 19.37
C ASP A 275 27.47 12.20 19.30
N SER A 276 26.91 12.68 20.41
CA SER A 276 25.48 13.05 20.49
C SER A 276 25.08 14.20 19.55
N ALA A 277 26.00 15.10 19.21
CA ALA A 277 25.74 16.22 18.30
C ALA A 277 25.66 15.77 16.83
N THR A 278 26.56 14.87 16.42
CA THR A 278 26.54 14.23 15.09
C THR A 278 25.30 13.33 14.92
N ARG A 279 24.76 12.78 16.02
CA ARG A 279 23.50 12.00 16.00
C ARG A 279 22.26 12.86 15.75
N LEU A 280 22.22 14.10 16.26
CA LEU A 280 21.07 15.00 16.06
C LEU A 280 20.97 15.48 14.61
N LEU A 281 22.12 15.75 13.97
CA LEU A 281 22.16 16.07 12.54
C LEU A 281 21.66 14.91 11.68
N LEU A 282 22.02 13.66 12.02
CA LEU A 282 21.52 12.46 11.34
C LEU A 282 19.99 12.30 11.43
N LEU A 283 19.37 12.66 12.56
CA LEU A 283 17.91 12.65 12.73
C LEU A 283 17.23 13.67 11.81
N ALA A 284 17.80 14.87 11.69
CA ALA A 284 17.28 15.90 10.80
C ALA A 284 17.40 15.47 9.32
N ASP A 285 18.53 14.86 8.93
CA ASP A 285 18.75 14.35 7.58
C ASP A 285 17.77 13.21 7.23
N VAL A 286 17.52 12.28 8.15
CA VAL A 286 16.55 11.20 7.95
C VAL A 286 15.11 11.72 7.90
N ALA A 287 14.77 12.70 8.74
CA ALA A 287 13.45 13.34 8.71
C ALA A 287 13.21 14.11 7.40
N ALA A 288 14.24 14.79 6.88
CA ALA A 288 14.19 15.52 5.62
C ALA A 288 14.34 14.63 4.37
N ALA A 289 14.60 13.33 4.53
CA ALA A 289 14.71 12.40 3.41
C ALA A 289 13.32 11.95 2.95
N GLY A 290 13.13 11.94 1.63
CA GLY A 290 11.83 11.71 1.01
C GLY A 290 11.90 11.54 -0.51
N SER A 291 10.73 11.43 -1.12
CA SER A 291 10.57 11.22 -2.57
C SER A 291 10.41 12.54 -3.31
N ASP A 292 11.04 12.69 -4.48
CA ASP A 292 11.05 13.93 -5.27
C ASP A 292 10.24 13.85 -6.58
N GLY A 293 9.77 15.02 -7.03
CA GLY A 293 8.72 15.24 -8.02
C GLY A 293 8.97 14.87 -9.49
N ALA A 294 9.93 14.02 -9.86
CA ALA A 294 10.12 13.65 -11.29
C ALA A 294 9.92 12.16 -11.56
N ASP A 295 10.41 11.30 -10.67
CA ASP A 295 10.40 9.84 -10.86
C ASP A 295 9.23 9.16 -10.12
N TYR A 296 8.47 9.91 -9.33
CA TYR A 296 7.37 9.40 -8.51
C TYR A 296 6.02 10.07 -8.83
N ALA A 297 4.95 9.27 -8.82
CA ALA A 297 3.60 9.71 -9.15
C ALA A 297 2.98 10.69 -8.14
N TRP A 298 3.48 10.72 -6.90
CA TRP A 298 2.89 11.44 -5.77
C TRP A 298 3.46 12.85 -5.55
N PRO A 299 4.79 13.09 -5.61
CA PRO A 299 5.34 14.44 -5.46
C PRO A 299 5.31 15.28 -6.76
N HIS A 300 4.88 14.71 -7.90
CA HIS A 300 5.05 15.36 -9.22
C HIS A 300 4.28 16.68 -9.38
N TYR A 301 3.09 16.77 -8.80
CA TYR A 301 2.28 17.99 -8.78
C TYR A 301 1.63 18.14 -7.42
N ASP A 302 1.20 19.36 -7.11
CA ASP A 302 0.24 19.65 -6.06
C ASP A 302 -1.11 19.00 -6.42
N TRP A 303 -1.37 17.81 -5.89
CA TRP A 303 -2.54 17.02 -6.26
C TRP A 303 -3.82 17.44 -5.55
N ASP A 304 -3.70 18.11 -4.40
CA ASP A 304 -4.85 18.56 -3.64
C ASP A 304 -5.43 19.89 -4.16
N ASP A 305 -4.75 20.54 -5.13
CA ASP A 305 -5.30 21.63 -5.95
C ASP A 305 -6.47 21.15 -6.81
N ARG A 306 -7.68 21.39 -6.29
CA ARG A 306 -8.93 21.09 -6.99
C ARG A 306 -9.09 21.84 -8.32
N ALA A 307 -8.54 23.05 -8.45
CA ALA A 307 -8.79 23.90 -9.61
C ALA A 307 -8.09 23.36 -10.87
N SER A 308 -6.85 22.87 -10.74
CA SER A 308 -6.07 22.39 -11.88
C SER A 308 -5.84 20.86 -11.90
N ARG A 309 -6.09 20.16 -10.78
CA ARG A 309 -5.81 18.72 -10.62
C ARG A 309 -6.99 17.87 -10.17
N GLY A 310 -8.18 18.43 -10.02
CA GLY A 310 -9.36 17.70 -9.56
C GLY A 310 -9.63 16.36 -10.27
N SER A 311 -9.43 16.30 -11.59
CA SER A 311 -9.60 15.04 -12.38
C SER A 311 -8.48 14.00 -12.21
N CYS A 312 -7.35 14.38 -11.61
CA CYS A 312 -6.21 13.51 -11.35
C CYS A 312 -6.26 12.91 -9.93
N GLN A 313 -7.00 13.55 -9.02
CA GLN A 313 -7.06 13.17 -7.60
C GLN A 313 -7.45 11.71 -7.38
N VAL A 314 -8.36 11.17 -8.21
CA VAL A 314 -8.78 9.76 -8.10
C VAL A 314 -7.63 8.76 -8.19
N CYS A 315 -6.53 9.08 -8.88
CA CYS A 315 -5.39 8.18 -9.04
C CYS A 315 -4.15 8.61 -8.24
N HIS A 316 -4.04 9.91 -7.93
CA HIS A 316 -2.84 10.50 -7.33
C HIS A 316 -3.02 10.87 -5.85
N THR A 317 -4.17 10.57 -5.25
CA THR A 317 -4.41 10.83 -3.82
C THR A 317 -5.20 9.67 -3.19
N SER A 318 -4.97 9.43 -1.90
CA SER A 318 -5.72 8.45 -1.11
C SER A 318 -7.18 8.87 -0.90
N THR A 319 -7.41 10.16 -0.69
CA THR A 319 -8.74 10.76 -0.59
C THR A 319 -9.51 10.51 -1.89
N GLY A 320 -8.91 10.79 -3.04
CA GLY A 320 -9.55 10.61 -4.34
C GLY A 320 -9.95 9.17 -4.61
N ILE A 321 -9.01 8.23 -4.48
CA ILE A 321 -9.30 6.81 -4.77
C ILE A 321 -10.29 6.21 -3.77
N SER A 322 -10.17 6.53 -2.48
CA SER A 322 -11.09 5.98 -1.46
C SER A 322 -12.53 6.45 -1.66
N ASN A 323 -12.72 7.72 -2.05
CA ASN A 323 -14.03 8.27 -2.40
C ASN A 323 -14.59 7.58 -3.64
N PHE A 324 -13.78 7.40 -4.69
CA PHE A 324 -14.21 6.68 -5.90
C PHE A 324 -14.60 5.24 -5.59
N LEU A 325 -13.73 4.47 -4.92
CA LEU A 325 -13.99 3.05 -4.63
C LEU A 325 -15.18 2.84 -3.69
N SER A 326 -15.57 3.85 -2.92
CA SER A 326 -16.75 3.78 -2.04
C SER A 326 -18.06 4.04 -2.80
N ALA A 327 -18.03 4.86 -3.86
CA ALA A 327 -19.22 5.16 -4.66
C ALA A 327 -18.88 5.57 -6.12
N PRO A 328 -18.45 4.63 -6.99
CA PRO A 328 -17.95 4.99 -8.33
C PRO A 328 -18.99 5.71 -9.20
N ALA A 329 -20.25 5.31 -9.10
CA ALA A 329 -21.33 5.85 -9.94
C ALA A 329 -21.67 7.31 -9.64
N SER A 330 -21.33 7.81 -8.45
CA SER A 330 -21.59 9.18 -8.02
C SER A 330 -20.32 9.97 -7.73
N TYR A 331 -19.15 9.43 -8.08
CA TYR A 331 -17.88 10.12 -7.86
C TYR A 331 -17.80 11.35 -8.77
N ASP A 332 -17.49 12.49 -8.17
CA ASP A 332 -17.31 13.74 -8.90
C ASP A 332 -15.88 13.83 -9.44
N THR A 333 -15.73 13.60 -10.75
CA THR A 333 -14.45 13.64 -11.45
C THR A 333 -13.82 15.03 -11.52
N SER A 334 -14.50 16.09 -11.09
CA SER A 334 -13.89 17.41 -10.92
C SER A 334 -13.08 17.54 -9.63
N GLY A 335 -13.12 16.54 -8.74
CA GLY A 335 -12.45 16.58 -7.45
C GLY A 335 -13.16 17.40 -6.37
N ALA A 336 -14.29 18.04 -6.67
CA ALA A 336 -15.02 18.88 -5.72
C ALA A 336 -15.50 18.12 -4.48
N GLY A 337 -15.71 16.80 -4.59
CA GLY A 337 -16.07 15.91 -3.47
C GLY A 337 -14.92 15.48 -2.55
N ASN A 338 -13.65 15.75 -2.90
CA ASN A 338 -12.49 15.26 -2.14
C ASN A 338 -12.06 16.25 -1.06
N ASN A 339 -12.15 15.88 0.23
CA ASN A 339 -11.79 16.74 1.36
C ASN A 339 -10.38 16.40 1.90
N TYR A 340 -9.47 17.37 1.82
CA TYR A 340 -8.09 17.25 2.32
C TYR A 340 -7.85 18.07 3.58
N SER A 341 -8.88 18.34 4.40
CA SER A 341 -8.75 19.14 5.63
C SER A 341 -7.79 18.61 6.69
N HIS A 342 -7.32 17.37 6.53
CA HIS A 342 -6.27 16.80 7.37
C HIS A 342 -4.86 17.27 6.95
N LEU A 343 -4.71 17.83 5.75
CA LEU A 343 -3.49 18.47 5.29
C LEU A 343 -3.42 19.90 5.82
N THR A 344 -2.25 20.28 6.31
CA THR A 344 -1.98 21.57 6.93
C THR A 344 -2.14 22.69 5.91
N GLY A 345 -2.98 23.67 6.23
CA GLY A 345 -3.21 24.85 5.40
C GLY A 345 -4.15 24.63 4.22
N TRP A 346 -4.65 23.41 4.00
CA TRP A 346 -5.62 23.15 2.94
C TRP A 346 -6.98 23.78 3.21
N THR A 347 -7.62 24.31 2.17
CA THR A 347 -9.04 24.67 2.16
C THR A 347 -9.68 24.27 0.83
N ALA A 348 -11.01 24.32 0.73
CA ALA A 348 -11.71 24.03 -0.53
C ALA A 348 -11.30 24.91 -1.72
N THR A 349 -10.61 26.04 -1.47
CA THR A 349 -10.15 27.01 -2.47
C THR A 349 -8.63 27.20 -2.49
N GLN A 350 -7.88 26.46 -1.66
CA GLN A 350 -6.44 26.60 -1.52
C GLN A 350 -5.83 25.23 -1.26
N SER A 351 -4.90 24.80 -2.10
CA SER A 351 -4.12 23.59 -1.88
C SER A 351 -3.27 23.67 -0.61
N SER A 352 -2.86 22.51 -0.09
CA SER A 352 -1.78 22.48 0.88
C SER A 352 -0.44 22.50 0.15
N GLY A 353 0.64 22.79 0.88
CA GLY A 353 1.97 22.47 0.38
C GLY A 353 2.39 21.02 0.67
N GLN A 354 1.44 20.16 1.07
CA GLN A 354 1.65 18.74 1.33
C GLN A 354 1.03 17.90 0.20
N ASN A 355 1.44 16.64 0.08
CA ASN A 355 0.86 15.69 -0.87
C ASN A 355 0.52 14.35 -0.21
N GLU A 356 -0.56 13.72 -0.68
CA GLU A 356 -0.88 12.36 -0.29
C GLU A 356 -0.08 11.33 -1.12
N LEU A 357 0.40 10.27 -0.46
CA LEU A 357 0.77 9.01 -1.10
C LEU A 357 -0.48 8.11 -1.24
N LEU A 358 -0.34 6.90 -1.77
CA LEU A 358 -1.40 5.88 -1.62
C LEU A 358 -1.28 5.21 -0.25
N TYR A 359 -1.96 5.79 0.71
CA TYR A 359 -2.12 5.34 2.08
C TYR A 359 -2.97 4.06 2.19
N CYS A 360 -2.78 3.34 3.30
CA CYS A 360 -3.51 2.12 3.63
C CYS A 360 -5.04 2.26 3.42
N TRP A 361 -5.63 3.36 3.88
CA TRP A 361 -7.06 3.62 3.83
C TRP A 361 -7.59 4.02 2.43
N GLY A 362 -6.70 4.26 1.46
CA GLY A 362 -7.04 4.41 0.05
C GLY A 362 -7.67 3.12 -0.50
N CYS A 363 -7.05 1.98 -0.20
CA CYS A 363 -7.51 0.65 -0.63
C CYS A 363 -8.39 -0.05 0.42
N HIS A 364 -8.13 0.20 1.71
CA HIS A 364 -8.83 -0.44 2.82
C HIS A 364 -9.86 0.50 3.46
N SER A 365 -10.99 -0.08 3.88
CA SER A 365 -12.07 0.63 4.59
C SER A 365 -11.90 0.62 6.10
N ASP A 366 -11.03 -0.25 6.63
CA ASP A 366 -10.75 -0.38 8.05
C ASP A 366 -9.34 -0.92 8.32
N SER A 367 -8.94 -0.87 9.59
CA SER A 367 -7.69 -1.41 10.12
C SER A 367 -7.67 -2.94 10.30
N LYS A 368 -8.71 -3.62 9.82
CA LYS A 368 -8.81 -5.09 9.78
C LYS A 368 -8.49 -5.65 8.40
N GLY A 369 -8.25 -4.78 7.41
CA GLY A 369 -7.89 -5.16 6.05
C GLY A 369 -9.08 -5.31 5.10
N THR A 370 -10.28 -4.85 5.47
CA THR A 370 -11.45 -4.89 4.58
C THR A 370 -11.21 -4.00 3.37
N LEU A 371 -11.21 -4.58 2.15
CA LEU A 371 -10.95 -3.83 0.90
C LEU A 371 -12.18 -3.05 0.42
N ARG A 372 -11.94 -1.87 -0.16
CA ARG A 372 -12.94 -1.07 -0.87
C ARG A 372 -13.19 -1.64 -2.26
N ASN A 373 -14.03 -2.66 -2.35
CA ASN A 373 -14.30 -3.36 -3.61
C ASN A 373 -15.68 -2.99 -4.18
N PRO A 374 -15.79 -2.04 -5.13
CA PRO A 374 -17.07 -1.66 -5.72
C PRO A 374 -17.55 -2.59 -6.85
N GLY A 375 -16.75 -3.57 -7.26
CA GLY A 375 -17.04 -4.43 -8.40
C GLY A 375 -16.48 -3.90 -9.73
N PRO A 376 -17.16 -4.10 -10.88
CA PRO A 376 -16.73 -3.59 -12.18
C PRO A 376 -16.46 -2.09 -12.16
N ILE A 377 -15.41 -1.66 -12.87
CA ILE A 377 -14.89 -0.29 -12.78
C ILE A 377 -15.16 0.47 -14.09
N PRO A 378 -15.95 1.56 -14.06
CA PRO A 378 -16.05 2.48 -15.18
C PRO A 378 -14.78 3.34 -15.30
N LEU A 379 -14.32 3.52 -16.54
CA LEU A 379 -13.20 4.40 -16.87
C LEU A 379 -13.70 5.74 -17.42
N ASP A 380 -12.81 6.74 -17.44
CA ASP A 380 -13.17 8.12 -17.81
C ASP A 380 -13.14 8.37 -19.32
N TYR A 381 -13.08 7.31 -20.13
CA TYR A 381 -13.02 7.37 -21.58
C TYR A 381 -14.00 6.38 -22.23
N THR A 382 -14.27 6.62 -23.52
CA THR A 382 -15.23 5.83 -24.30
C THR A 382 -14.54 5.03 -25.39
N TYR A 383 -15.22 3.99 -25.85
CA TYR A 383 -14.90 3.30 -27.09
C TYR A 383 -16.19 3.11 -27.90
N GLY A 384 -16.19 3.50 -29.18
CA GLY A 384 -17.38 3.45 -30.03
C GLY A 384 -18.53 4.32 -29.50
N GLY A 385 -18.22 5.37 -28.74
CA GLY A 385 -19.19 6.26 -28.09
C GLY A 385 -19.82 5.72 -26.79
N ALA A 386 -19.43 4.52 -26.32
CA ALA A 386 -19.88 3.97 -25.04
C ALA A 386 -18.77 4.04 -24.00
N THR A 387 -19.11 4.33 -22.74
CA THR A 387 -18.17 4.31 -21.61
C THR A 387 -17.52 2.94 -21.48
N VAL A 388 -16.20 2.89 -21.38
CA VAL A 388 -15.46 1.66 -21.11
C VAL A 388 -15.70 1.25 -19.66
N VAL A 389 -16.13 -0.01 -19.47
CA VAL A 389 -16.28 -0.62 -18.14
C VAL A 389 -15.40 -1.87 -18.09
N LEU A 390 -14.43 -1.87 -17.20
CA LEU A 390 -13.58 -3.03 -16.95
C LEU A 390 -14.35 -4.03 -16.07
N PRO A 391 -14.26 -5.34 -16.38
CA PRO A 391 -15.08 -6.36 -15.75
C PRO A 391 -14.67 -6.60 -14.28
N GLU A 392 -15.52 -7.36 -13.57
CA GLU A 392 -15.29 -7.79 -12.18
C GLU A 392 -13.97 -8.56 -12.03
N ALA A 393 -13.04 -8.00 -11.26
CA ALA A 393 -11.72 -8.55 -10.95
C ALA A 393 -11.54 -8.90 -9.45
N ARG A 394 -12.64 -9.04 -8.70
CA ARG A 394 -12.67 -9.36 -7.26
C ARG A 394 -11.85 -8.37 -6.44
N LYS A 395 -11.04 -8.84 -5.48
CA LYS A 395 -10.18 -7.95 -4.66
C LYS A 395 -9.24 -7.10 -5.51
N SER A 396 -8.98 -7.46 -6.77
CA SER A 396 -8.14 -6.67 -7.67
C SER A 396 -8.84 -5.42 -8.21
N ASN A 397 -10.16 -5.24 -8.03
CA ASN A 397 -10.88 -4.04 -8.45
C ASN A 397 -10.31 -2.75 -7.84
N VAL A 398 -9.68 -2.83 -6.65
CA VAL A 398 -9.02 -1.68 -6.00
C VAL A 398 -7.89 -1.09 -6.83
N CYS A 399 -7.26 -1.88 -7.71
CA CYS A 399 -6.16 -1.46 -8.56
C CYS A 399 -6.63 -0.89 -9.91
N VAL A 400 -7.83 -1.30 -10.34
CA VAL A 400 -8.26 -1.21 -11.74
C VAL A 400 -8.55 0.22 -12.18
N LYS A 401 -9.00 1.11 -11.28
CA LYS A 401 -9.29 2.51 -11.65
C LYS A 401 -8.02 3.23 -12.12
N CYS A 402 -6.95 3.16 -11.35
CA CYS A 402 -5.70 3.86 -11.66
C CYS A 402 -4.97 3.19 -12.82
N HIS A 403 -4.90 1.87 -12.82
CA HIS A 403 -4.21 1.09 -13.85
C HIS A 403 -5.07 0.80 -15.10
N GLY A 404 -6.31 1.31 -15.16
CA GLY A 404 -7.21 1.16 -16.31
C GLY A 404 -6.82 2.04 -17.50
N GLY A 405 -5.92 3.00 -17.27
CA GLY A 405 -5.56 4.04 -18.23
C GLY A 405 -6.55 5.20 -18.25
N ARG A 406 -6.23 6.24 -19.02
CA ARG A 406 -7.06 7.45 -19.19
C ARG A 406 -7.48 7.74 -20.64
N GLY A 407 -7.16 6.84 -21.55
CA GLY A 407 -7.47 6.97 -22.97
C GLY A 407 -7.22 5.66 -23.70
N ASN A 408 -7.45 5.66 -25.00
CA ASN A 408 -7.43 4.48 -25.87
C ASN A 408 -7.32 4.90 -27.34
N VAL A 409 -7.53 3.97 -28.29
CA VAL A 409 -7.56 4.28 -29.73
C VAL A 409 -8.50 5.43 -30.10
N ASP A 410 -9.72 5.50 -29.56
CA ASP A 410 -10.66 6.59 -29.85
C ASP A 410 -10.12 7.94 -29.35
N SER A 411 -9.43 7.93 -28.21
CA SER A 411 -8.77 9.12 -27.65
C SER A 411 -7.62 9.60 -28.54
N ILE A 412 -6.86 8.66 -29.12
CA ILE A 412 -5.81 8.95 -30.12
C ILE A 412 -6.45 9.57 -31.36
N LEU A 413 -7.49 8.95 -31.92
CA LEU A 413 -8.18 9.43 -33.12
C LEU A 413 -8.85 10.79 -32.92
N ALA A 414 -9.47 11.02 -31.76
CA ALA A 414 -10.07 12.31 -31.40
C ALA A 414 -9.01 13.42 -31.35
N SER A 415 -7.84 13.15 -30.76
CA SER A 415 -6.74 14.13 -30.72
C SER A 415 -6.24 14.51 -32.12
N VAL A 416 -6.36 13.61 -33.10
CA VAL A 416 -6.06 13.90 -34.51
C VAL A 416 -7.14 14.77 -35.13
N ALA A 417 -8.42 14.46 -34.93
CA ALA A 417 -9.53 15.24 -35.48
C ALA A 417 -9.55 16.69 -34.94
N GLU A 418 -9.25 16.89 -33.65
CA GLU A 418 -9.13 18.23 -33.05
C GLU A 418 -7.97 19.04 -33.64
N ALA A 419 -6.83 18.39 -33.91
CA ALA A 419 -5.70 19.03 -34.57
C ALA A 419 -6.03 19.42 -36.02
N ASP A 420 -6.73 18.55 -36.77
CA ASP A 420 -7.17 18.81 -38.14
C ASP A 420 -8.25 19.92 -38.23
N ALA A 421 -8.98 20.18 -37.16
CA ALA A 421 -9.91 21.32 -37.10
C ALA A 421 -9.20 22.67 -36.88
N ASN A 422 -7.97 22.65 -36.34
CA ASN A 422 -7.22 23.85 -35.90
C ASN A 422 -5.92 24.07 -36.69
N LEU A 423 -5.87 23.61 -37.96
CA LEU A 423 -4.72 23.63 -38.88
C LEU A 423 -4.02 25.01 -38.96
N THR A 424 -3.07 25.26 -38.07
CA THR A 424 -2.02 26.27 -38.21
C THR A 424 -0.69 25.52 -38.28
N ASP A 425 0.25 25.93 -39.13
CA ASP A 425 1.44 25.15 -39.52
C ASP A 425 2.38 24.71 -38.37
N SER A 426 2.06 25.04 -37.12
CA SER A 426 2.93 24.92 -35.94
C SER A 426 2.41 24.00 -34.81
N ILE A 427 1.30 23.27 -34.98
CA ILE A 427 0.78 22.40 -33.90
C ILE A 427 1.33 20.98 -34.02
N ASN A 428 2.13 20.57 -33.05
CA ASN A 428 2.61 19.20 -32.89
C ASN A 428 1.56 18.37 -32.14
N ARG A 429 1.37 17.09 -32.52
CA ARG A 429 0.51 16.18 -31.73
C ARG A 429 1.14 15.91 -30.37
N SER A 430 0.37 15.34 -29.43
CA SER A 430 0.92 14.97 -28.12
C SER A 430 2.05 13.94 -28.28
N SER A 431 3.13 14.15 -27.55
CA SER A 431 4.22 13.17 -27.37
C SER A 431 4.05 12.30 -26.14
N ARG A 432 2.96 12.50 -25.38
CA ARG A 432 2.57 11.63 -24.26
C ARG A 432 1.64 10.55 -24.76
N PHE A 433 1.70 9.38 -24.13
CA PHE A 433 0.77 8.32 -24.43
C PHE A 433 -0.65 8.69 -24.02
N SER A 434 -1.61 8.50 -24.93
CA SER A 434 -3.02 8.81 -24.67
C SER A 434 -3.62 7.98 -23.54
N GLY A 435 -3.20 6.72 -23.40
CA GLY A 435 -3.66 5.84 -22.32
C GLY A 435 -3.09 6.14 -20.94
N HIS A 436 -2.13 7.06 -20.81
CA HIS A 436 -1.42 7.41 -19.57
C HIS A 436 -0.50 6.30 -19.02
N HIS A 437 0.31 6.63 -18.00
CA HIS A 437 1.35 5.76 -17.43
C HIS A 437 0.77 4.51 -16.74
N ALA A 438 1.49 3.39 -16.79
CA ALA A 438 1.17 2.10 -16.15
C ALA A 438 -0.28 1.58 -16.34
N PRO A 439 -0.83 1.55 -17.58
CA PRO A 439 -2.19 1.13 -17.87
C PRO A 439 -2.32 -0.40 -17.90
N THR A 440 -1.85 -1.08 -16.84
CA THR A 440 -1.79 -2.54 -16.73
C THR A 440 -3.17 -3.16 -16.89
N ALA A 441 -4.18 -2.68 -16.16
CA ALA A 441 -5.54 -3.19 -16.28
C ALA A 441 -6.14 -2.87 -17.66
N GLY A 442 -5.84 -1.69 -18.22
CA GLY A 442 -6.19 -1.35 -19.61
C GLY A 442 -5.64 -2.40 -20.58
N SER A 443 -4.39 -2.82 -20.43
CA SER A 443 -3.75 -3.84 -21.25
C SER A 443 -4.31 -5.24 -21.02
N MET A 444 -4.55 -5.61 -19.76
CA MET A 444 -5.13 -6.91 -19.41
C MET A 444 -6.53 -7.09 -20.02
N TYR A 445 -7.35 -6.03 -19.97
CA TYR A 445 -8.72 -5.99 -20.47
C TYR A 445 -8.81 -5.25 -21.81
N ALA A 446 -7.83 -5.48 -22.70
CA ALA A 446 -7.74 -4.83 -24.01
C ALA A 446 -9.00 -4.98 -24.88
N ALA A 447 -9.75 -6.07 -24.70
CA ALA A 447 -11.02 -6.29 -25.41
C ALA A 447 -12.14 -5.29 -25.02
N GLN A 448 -11.99 -4.60 -23.88
CA GLN A 448 -12.88 -3.54 -23.44
C GLN A 448 -12.24 -2.16 -23.62
N SER A 449 -10.96 -2.03 -23.25
CA SER A 449 -10.28 -0.74 -23.21
C SER A 449 -9.85 -0.26 -24.59
N HIS A 450 -9.44 -1.16 -25.48
CA HIS A 450 -8.72 -0.84 -26.72
C HIS A 450 -7.57 0.14 -26.47
N ILE A 451 -6.79 -0.11 -25.39
CA ILE A 451 -5.81 0.82 -24.80
C ILE A 451 -4.75 1.33 -25.80
N ALA A 452 -4.32 0.47 -26.73
CA ALA A 452 -3.33 0.80 -27.75
C ALA A 452 -4.01 1.25 -29.04
N TYR A 453 -3.24 1.79 -29.98
CA TYR A 453 -3.74 2.05 -31.33
C TYR A 453 -3.90 0.74 -32.10
N GLU A 454 -5.13 0.47 -32.53
CA GLU A 454 -5.51 -0.73 -33.27
C GLU A 454 -5.73 -0.39 -34.74
N PHE A 455 -4.91 -0.98 -35.63
CA PHE A 455 -5.00 -0.70 -37.06
C PHE A 455 -6.29 -1.25 -37.67
N THR A 456 -6.90 -0.45 -38.55
CA THR A 456 -8.16 -0.83 -39.21
C THR A 456 -7.99 -2.12 -40.01
N GLY A 457 -8.94 -3.05 -39.84
CA GLY A 457 -8.96 -4.34 -40.52
C GLY A 457 -8.12 -5.44 -39.86
N GLN A 458 -7.32 -5.10 -38.83
CA GLN A 458 -6.61 -6.09 -38.02
C GLN A 458 -7.44 -6.55 -36.83
N SER A 459 -7.16 -7.77 -36.35
CA SER A 459 -7.79 -8.32 -35.15
C SER A 459 -6.81 -8.30 -33.97
N TYR A 460 -7.25 -7.68 -32.87
CA TYR A 460 -6.52 -7.62 -31.61
C TYR A 460 -7.14 -8.49 -30.51
N VAL A 461 -8.10 -9.36 -30.88
CA VAL A 461 -8.74 -10.29 -29.94
C VAL A 461 -7.67 -11.20 -29.31
N SER A 462 -7.46 -11.06 -28.01
CA SER A 462 -6.52 -11.87 -27.23
C SER A 462 -7.28 -12.72 -26.22
N THR A 463 -7.03 -14.02 -26.21
CA THR A 463 -7.47 -14.92 -25.13
C THR A 463 -6.54 -14.72 -23.94
N ASN A 464 -6.69 -13.60 -23.24
CA ASN A 464 -5.86 -13.30 -22.08
C ASN A 464 -6.32 -14.09 -20.86
N ALA A 465 -5.75 -15.28 -20.66
CA ALA A 465 -6.06 -16.12 -19.50
C ALA A 465 -5.74 -15.43 -18.16
N HIS A 466 -4.78 -14.49 -18.15
CA HIS A 466 -4.41 -13.78 -16.92
C HIS A 466 -5.53 -12.87 -16.41
N ALA A 467 -6.38 -12.34 -17.29
CA ALA A 467 -7.52 -11.49 -16.90
C ALA A 467 -8.59 -12.24 -16.09
N GLY A 468 -8.66 -13.58 -16.20
CA GLY A 468 -9.63 -14.42 -15.51
C GLY A 468 -9.11 -15.10 -14.24
N ILE A 469 -7.85 -14.87 -13.85
CA ILE A 469 -7.22 -15.57 -12.72
C ILE A 469 -7.99 -15.30 -11.42
N ASP A 470 -8.37 -16.39 -10.76
CA ASP A 470 -8.99 -16.39 -9.43
C ASP A 470 -10.27 -15.54 -9.28
N VAL A 471 -10.95 -15.25 -10.39
CA VAL A 471 -12.27 -14.58 -10.40
C VAL A 471 -13.38 -15.54 -9.91
N GLY A 472 -13.16 -16.86 -9.97
CA GLY A 472 -14.14 -17.90 -9.60
C GLY A 472 -13.80 -18.80 -8.39
N SER A 473 -12.60 -18.71 -7.81
CA SER A 473 -12.12 -19.62 -6.75
C SER A 473 -12.03 -18.96 -5.37
N THR A 474 -10.90 -18.34 -5.01
CA THR A 474 -10.67 -17.71 -3.70
C THR A 474 -11.12 -16.25 -3.65
N GLY A 475 -11.35 -15.64 -4.83
CA GLY A 475 -11.85 -14.28 -4.95
C GLY A 475 -10.80 -13.20 -4.72
N ARG A 476 -9.50 -13.48 -4.88
CA ARG A 476 -8.44 -12.46 -4.90
C ARG A 476 -8.42 -11.71 -6.24
N GLY A 477 -8.69 -12.42 -7.33
CA GLY A 477 -8.62 -11.89 -8.68
C GLY A 477 -7.17 -11.72 -9.19
N PRO A 478 -7.01 -11.25 -10.43
CA PRO A 478 -5.79 -11.47 -11.19
C PRO A 478 -4.56 -10.70 -10.69
N CYS A 479 -4.73 -9.43 -10.31
CA CYS A 479 -3.63 -8.58 -9.86
C CYS A 479 -3.13 -9.02 -8.49
N VAL A 480 -4.05 -9.18 -7.52
CA VAL A 480 -3.74 -9.57 -6.14
C VAL A 480 -3.09 -10.95 -6.09
N ASN A 481 -3.48 -11.86 -6.97
CA ASN A 481 -2.93 -13.21 -6.97
C ASN A 481 -1.44 -13.25 -7.35
N CYS A 482 -0.98 -12.36 -8.23
CA CYS A 482 0.42 -12.30 -8.69
C CYS A 482 1.27 -11.31 -7.90
N HIS A 483 0.71 -10.18 -7.45
CA HIS A 483 1.46 -9.11 -6.79
C HIS A 483 1.37 -9.13 -5.25
N LEU A 484 0.37 -9.83 -4.70
CA LEU A 484 0.15 -9.95 -3.25
C LEU A 484 -0.15 -11.41 -2.85
N GLY A 485 0.22 -12.38 -3.68
CA GLY A 485 -0.20 -13.77 -3.59
C GLY A 485 0.17 -14.43 -2.25
N GLY A 486 -0.80 -14.61 -1.36
CA GLY A 486 -0.55 -15.31 -0.11
C GLY A 486 -0.36 -16.81 -0.33
N SER A 487 0.73 -17.38 0.18
CA SER A 487 0.77 -18.81 0.45
C SER A 487 0.62 -19.04 1.95
N THR A 488 0.07 -20.20 2.29
CA THR A 488 0.12 -20.87 3.58
C THR A 488 1.55 -21.13 4.10
N GLU A 489 2.55 -20.36 3.67
CA GLU A 489 3.92 -20.42 4.17
C GLU A 489 4.15 -19.29 5.18
N ALA A 490 4.03 -19.67 6.44
CA ALA A 490 4.38 -18.89 7.60
C ALA A 490 5.90 -18.66 7.71
N THR A 491 6.50 -17.99 6.72
CA THR A 491 7.74 -17.25 6.97
C THR A 491 7.47 -15.77 6.69
N ALA A 492 7.81 -14.92 7.65
CA ALA A 492 7.61 -13.47 7.63
C ALA A 492 8.35 -12.72 6.49
N ALA A 493 8.89 -13.45 5.51
CA ALA A 493 9.68 -12.94 4.40
C ALA A 493 8.89 -12.79 3.08
N GLN A 494 7.64 -13.26 3.00
CA GLN A 494 6.84 -13.10 1.78
C GLN A 494 6.21 -11.70 1.74
N LYS A 495 6.80 -10.86 0.88
CA LYS A 495 6.38 -9.50 0.54
C LYS A 495 4.95 -9.52 -0.01
N ASN A 496 3.97 -9.03 0.73
CA ASN A 496 2.58 -8.97 0.30
C ASN A 496 2.08 -7.52 0.10
N HIS A 497 2.84 -6.50 0.49
CA HIS A 497 2.55 -5.08 0.23
C HIS A 497 3.76 -4.31 -0.33
N THR A 498 4.78 -5.01 -0.83
CA THR A 498 5.73 -4.37 -1.77
C THR A 498 5.17 -4.35 -3.19
N PHE A 499 4.10 -5.12 -3.46
CA PHE A 499 3.45 -5.29 -4.77
C PHE A 499 4.35 -5.88 -5.87
N GLU A 500 5.52 -6.39 -5.49
CA GLU A 500 6.50 -6.93 -6.43
C GLU A 500 6.15 -8.37 -6.81
N ALA A 501 5.91 -8.61 -8.10
CA ALA A 501 5.73 -9.96 -8.62
C ALA A 501 7.08 -10.69 -8.82
N THR A 502 8.17 -9.93 -8.92
CA THR A 502 9.53 -10.44 -9.17
C THR A 502 10.58 -9.66 -8.40
N THR A 503 11.72 -10.28 -8.10
CA THR A 503 12.92 -9.52 -7.69
C THR A 503 13.88 -9.37 -8.84
N HIS A 504 14.70 -8.33 -8.81
CA HIS A 504 15.71 -8.05 -9.83
C HIS A 504 17.11 -7.95 -9.23
N ASP A 505 18.15 -8.22 -10.02
CA ASP A 505 19.52 -7.80 -9.70
C ASP A 505 19.77 -6.32 -10.08
N VAL A 506 20.99 -5.85 -9.84
CA VAL A 506 21.40 -4.46 -10.15
C VAL A 506 21.39 -4.12 -11.64
N ALA A 507 21.38 -5.13 -12.53
CA ALA A 507 21.28 -4.94 -13.97
C ALA A 507 19.81 -5.02 -14.47
N GLY A 508 18.85 -5.24 -13.57
CA GLY A 508 17.44 -5.37 -13.89
C GLY A 508 17.02 -6.76 -14.37
N ALA A 509 17.88 -7.78 -14.26
CA ALA A 509 17.53 -9.16 -14.60
C ALA A 509 16.69 -9.78 -13.47
N ILE A 510 15.66 -10.54 -13.83
CA ILE A 510 14.77 -11.22 -12.89
C ILE A 510 15.57 -12.30 -12.15
N THR A 511 15.52 -12.27 -10.83
CA THR A 511 16.22 -13.23 -9.94
C THR A 511 15.27 -14.16 -9.21
N LEU A 512 14.01 -13.76 -9.03
CA LEU A 512 12.97 -14.55 -8.36
C LEU A 512 11.59 -14.19 -8.92
N ILE A 513 10.70 -15.17 -9.01
CA ILE A 513 9.25 -14.96 -9.14
C ILE A 513 8.66 -15.14 -7.73
N VAL A 514 8.18 -14.06 -7.11
CA VAL A 514 7.87 -14.02 -5.67
C VAL A 514 6.78 -15.03 -5.29
N HIS A 515 5.80 -15.23 -6.18
CA HIS A 515 4.68 -16.14 -6.00
C HIS A 515 4.64 -17.22 -7.09
N GLU A 516 5.81 -17.79 -7.43
CA GLU A 516 5.95 -18.77 -8.52
C GLU A 516 4.98 -19.95 -8.44
N THR A 517 4.70 -20.45 -7.23
CA THR A 517 3.79 -21.58 -7.00
C THR A 517 2.35 -21.29 -7.44
N THR A 518 1.95 -20.02 -7.40
CA THR A 518 0.65 -19.55 -7.90
C THR A 518 0.55 -19.68 -9.43
N CYS A 519 1.66 -19.44 -10.14
CA CYS A 519 1.74 -19.58 -11.59
C CYS A 519 1.81 -21.06 -12.01
N ASN A 520 2.58 -21.86 -11.27
CA ASN A 520 2.96 -23.21 -11.66
C ASN A 520 1.99 -24.32 -11.26
N THR A 521 0.72 -23.99 -10.99
CA THR A 521 -0.31 -25.00 -10.81
C THR A 521 -0.54 -25.81 -12.11
N ALA A 522 -1.06 -27.03 -11.97
CA ALA A 522 -1.41 -27.88 -13.11
C ALA A 522 -2.43 -27.23 -14.06
N ALA A 523 -3.25 -26.29 -13.57
CA ALA A 523 -4.26 -25.60 -14.35
C ALA A 523 -3.72 -24.41 -15.18
N CYS A 524 -2.54 -23.87 -14.82
CA CYS A 524 -1.97 -22.68 -15.45
C CYS A 524 -0.72 -23.00 -16.26
N HIS A 525 0.46 -23.09 -15.61
CA HIS A 525 1.73 -23.31 -16.29
C HIS A 525 2.30 -24.73 -16.15
N ASN A 526 1.69 -25.60 -15.34
CA ASN A 526 2.11 -27.00 -15.14
C ASN A 526 3.63 -27.12 -14.89
N SER A 527 4.14 -26.31 -13.95
CA SER A 527 5.57 -26.19 -13.62
C SER A 527 6.49 -25.70 -14.75
N GLY A 528 5.93 -25.14 -15.83
CA GLY A 528 6.67 -24.63 -16.99
C GLY A 528 7.08 -23.16 -16.90
N MET A 529 6.57 -22.39 -15.94
CA MET A 529 7.03 -21.02 -15.71
C MET A 529 8.28 -21.06 -14.83
N SER A 530 9.31 -20.32 -15.20
CA SER A 530 10.54 -20.18 -14.41
C SER A 530 11.13 -18.80 -14.64
N VAL A 531 12.08 -18.39 -13.78
CA VAL A 531 12.85 -17.15 -13.96
C VAL A 531 13.46 -17.06 -15.36
N ALA A 532 14.04 -18.14 -15.87
CA ALA A 532 14.64 -18.16 -17.21
C ALA A 532 13.62 -17.94 -18.34
N VAL A 533 12.42 -18.54 -18.21
CA VAL A 533 11.34 -18.36 -19.20
C VAL A 533 10.81 -16.93 -19.17
N LEU A 534 10.58 -16.38 -17.98
CA LEU A 534 10.07 -15.02 -17.83
C LEU A 534 11.09 -13.98 -18.28
N GLN A 535 12.37 -14.16 -17.92
CA GLN A 535 13.47 -13.32 -18.38
C GLN A 535 13.59 -13.36 -19.91
N GLY A 536 13.56 -14.55 -20.53
CA GLY A 536 13.62 -14.65 -21.99
C GLY A 536 12.45 -13.94 -22.69
N ARG A 537 11.26 -13.91 -22.08
CA ARG A 537 10.13 -13.12 -22.60
C ARG A 537 10.36 -11.62 -22.45
N LYS A 538 10.91 -11.17 -21.31
CA LYS A 538 11.31 -9.77 -21.09
C LYS A 538 12.33 -9.32 -22.12
N ASP A 539 13.40 -10.10 -22.31
CA ASP A 539 14.47 -9.80 -23.27
C ASP A 539 13.95 -9.71 -24.71
N GLY A 540 13.10 -10.66 -25.10
CA GLY A 540 12.47 -10.66 -26.41
C GLY A 540 11.53 -9.47 -26.64
N PHE A 541 10.78 -9.08 -25.61
CA PHE A 541 9.91 -7.91 -25.63
C PHE A 541 10.71 -6.60 -25.74
N GLU A 542 11.76 -6.43 -24.94
CA GLU A 542 12.64 -5.26 -25.01
C GLU A 542 13.40 -5.18 -26.35
N ALA A 543 13.79 -6.32 -26.92
CA ALA A 543 14.36 -6.37 -28.26
C ALA A 543 13.35 -5.89 -29.32
N ALA A 544 12.09 -6.33 -29.26
CA ALA A 544 11.05 -5.90 -30.19
C ALA A 544 10.69 -4.41 -30.02
N LYS A 545 10.68 -3.91 -28.77
CA LYS A 545 10.55 -2.47 -28.47
C LYS A 545 11.67 -1.66 -29.10
N THR A 546 12.91 -2.14 -28.98
CA THR A 546 14.09 -1.50 -29.59
C THR A 546 13.91 -1.38 -31.10
N VAL A 547 13.48 -2.45 -31.78
CA VAL A 547 13.19 -2.42 -33.22
C VAL A 547 12.12 -1.37 -33.55
N LEU A 548 10.99 -1.36 -32.85
CA LEU A 548 9.93 -0.38 -33.11
C LEU A 548 10.45 1.05 -32.91
N ASN A 549 11.21 1.30 -31.85
CA ASN A 549 11.80 2.61 -31.59
C ASN A 549 12.82 3.03 -32.66
N ASP A 550 13.62 2.10 -33.17
CA ASP A 550 14.56 2.34 -34.27
C ASP A 550 13.83 2.65 -35.58
N VAL A 551 12.71 1.97 -35.84
CA VAL A 551 11.81 2.33 -36.95
C VAL A 551 11.20 3.73 -36.72
N MET A 552 10.75 4.08 -35.52
CA MET A 552 10.22 5.44 -35.23
C MET A 552 11.28 6.53 -35.43
N LYS A 553 12.54 6.24 -35.06
CA LYS A 553 13.69 7.15 -35.21
C LYS A 553 14.27 7.20 -36.62
N ASN A 554 13.76 6.36 -37.52
CA ASN A 554 14.30 6.18 -38.87
C ASN A 554 15.77 5.72 -38.89
N THR A 555 16.24 5.03 -37.84
CA THR A 555 17.55 4.34 -37.83
C THR A 555 17.44 2.99 -38.54
N ILE A 556 16.28 2.35 -38.42
CA ILE A 556 15.74 1.46 -39.45
C ILE A 556 14.86 2.33 -40.33
N THR A 557 15.13 2.37 -41.63
CA THR A 557 14.38 3.22 -42.56
C THR A 557 12.89 2.93 -42.47
N ASN A 558 12.11 3.96 -42.13
CA ASN A 558 10.66 3.92 -42.18
C ASN A 558 10.13 4.55 -43.46
N TYR A 559 8.88 4.27 -43.83
CA TYR A 559 8.30 4.75 -45.09
C TYR A 559 8.16 6.27 -45.19
N LEU A 560 8.18 6.98 -44.05
CA LEU A 560 8.15 8.44 -44.00
C LEU A 560 9.52 9.07 -44.24
N GLY A 561 10.61 8.30 -44.06
CA GLY A 561 11.98 8.83 -44.06
C GLY A 561 12.21 9.88 -42.97
N LEU A 562 11.47 9.80 -41.85
CA LEU A 562 11.42 10.82 -40.81
C LEU A 562 11.60 10.22 -39.42
N ASP A 563 12.41 10.86 -38.57
CA ASP A 563 12.45 10.57 -37.14
C ASP A 563 11.21 11.15 -36.46
N ILE A 564 10.16 10.34 -36.30
CA ILE A 564 8.90 10.73 -35.64
C ILE A 564 8.94 10.51 -34.13
N ALA A 565 10.02 9.95 -33.58
CA ALA A 565 10.19 9.76 -32.14
C ALA A 565 10.48 11.09 -31.41
N THR A 566 10.88 12.13 -32.15
CA THR A 566 11.12 13.46 -31.59
C THR A 566 9.86 14.32 -31.57
N THR A 567 9.69 15.08 -30.50
CA THR A 567 8.54 15.98 -30.28
C THR A 567 8.36 17.04 -31.37
N SER A 568 9.42 17.34 -32.13
CA SER A 568 9.41 18.32 -33.22
C SER A 568 8.79 17.78 -34.52
N ASN A 569 8.64 16.47 -34.65
CA ASN A 569 8.36 15.81 -35.94
C ASN A 569 7.04 15.05 -35.98
N ASN A 570 6.23 15.09 -34.91
CA ASN A 570 4.88 14.50 -34.86
C ASN A 570 3.79 15.45 -35.39
N ASN A 571 4.15 16.31 -36.36
CA ASN A 571 3.28 17.32 -36.95
C ASN A 571 2.11 16.68 -37.71
N TYR A 572 0.93 17.29 -37.60
CA TYR A 572 -0.30 16.78 -38.20
C TYR A 572 -0.26 16.62 -39.73
N ARG A 573 0.54 17.43 -40.41
CA ARG A 573 0.62 17.48 -41.88
C ARG A 573 1.55 16.44 -42.48
N THR A 574 2.60 16.06 -41.75
CA THR A 574 3.67 15.19 -42.25
C THR A 574 3.54 13.77 -41.74
N VAL A 575 2.83 13.56 -40.64
CA VAL A 575 2.62 12.24 -40.04
C VAL A 575 1.15 11.83 -40.19
N PRO A 576 0.84 10.84 -41.05
CA PRO A 576 -0.50 10.27 -41.14
C PRO A 576 -0.98 9.68 -39.81
N VAL A 577 -2.30 9.56 -39.63
CA VAL A 577 -2.90 9.06 -38.39
C VAL A 577 -2.38 7.69 -37.97
N ASP A 578 -2.23 6.76 -38.91
CA ASP A 578 -1.73 5.41 -38.62
C ASP A 578 -0.26 5.41 -38.20
N ALA A 579 0.57 6.32 -38.73
CA ALA A 579 1.95 6.49 -38.28
C ALA A 579 2.02 7.13 -36.89
N TYR A 580 1.13 8.07 -36.59
CA TYR A 580 1.00 8.60 -35.24
C TYR A 580 0.49 7.54 -34.26
N GLY A 581 -0.40 6.66 -34.70
CA GLY A 581 -0.85 5.48 -33.97
C GLY A 581 0.30 4.52 -33.64
N ALA A 582 1.14 4.21 -34.63
CA ALA A 582 2.36 3.42 -34.43
C ALA A 582 3.33 4.08 -33.42
N PHE A 583 3.47 5.41 -33.48
CA PHE A 583 4.24 6.17 -32.50
C PHE A 583 3.62 6.10 -31.09
N GLN A 584 2.30 6.24 -30.95
CA GLN A 584 1.61 6.04 -29.67
C GLN A 584 1.80 4.62 -29.14
N ASN A 585 1.80 3.61 -30.00
CA ASN A 585 2.13 2.23 -29.65
C ASN A 585 3.59 2.07 -29.18
N ASN A 586 4.54 2.80 -29.76
CA ASN A 586 5.92 2.81 -29.27
C ASN A 586 6.00 3.36 -27.83
N ILE A 587 5.27 4.44 -27.54
CA ILE A 587 5.22 5.01 -26.18
C ILE A 587 4.52 4.02 -25.23
N TYR A 588 3.37 3.45 -25.62
CA TYR A 588 2.63 2.45 -24.84
C TYR A 588 3.51 1.32 -24.32
N MET A 589 4.44 0.81 -25.12
CA MET A 589 5.33 -0.28 -24.71
C MET A 589 6.36 0.12 -23.65
N SER A 590 6.59 1.42 -23.49
CA SER A 590 7.37 1.99 -22.37
C SER A 590 6.49 2.28 -21.17
N GLU A 591 5.24 2.70 -21.40
CA GLU A 591 4.27 3.02 -20.34
C GLU A 591 3.68 1.79 -19.66
N GLU A 592 3.64 0.65 -20.35
CA GLU A 592 3.27 -0.64 -19.79
C GLU A 592 4.41 -1.66 -20.00
N PRO A 593 5.50 -1.54 -19.23
CA PRO A 593 6.73 -2.31 -19.44
C PRO A 593 6.54 -3.82 -19.22
N CYS A 594 5.44 -4.22 -18.60
CA CYS A 594 5.10 -5.61 -18.31
C CYS A 594 4.02 -6.19 -19.25
N SER A 595 3.72 -5.50 -20.37
CA SER A 595 2.75 -5.95 -21.39
C SER A 595 2.97 -7.38 -21.87
N PHE A 596 4.23 -7.84 -21.92
CA PHE A 596 4.60 -9.21 -22.30
C PHE A 596 4.08 -10.30 -21.35
N VAL A 597 3.72 -9.92 -20.12
CA VAL A 597 3.06 -10.78 -19.12
C VAL A 597 1.57 -10.47 -19.05
N HIS A 598 1.21 -9.19 -18.92
CA HIS A 598 -0.15 -8.77 -18.65
C HIS A 598 -1.12 -9.10 -19.78
N ASN A 599 -0.69 -8.99 -21.04
CA ASN A 599 -1.43 -9.45 -22.21
C ASN A 599 -0.48 -9.67 -23.40
N GLY A 600 0.40 -10.67 -23.29
CA GLY A 600 1.52 -10.84 -24.23
C GLY A 600 1.12 -10.98 -25.70
N LEU A 601 -0.02 -11.60 -26.02
CA LEU A 601 -0.48 -11.71 -27.42
C LEU A 601 -0.94 -10.36 -27.98
N TYR A 602 -1.67 -9.56 -27.18
CA TYR A 602 -2.06 -8.21 -27.56
C TYR A 602 -0.81 -7.35 -27.82
N ALA A 603 0.14 -7.36 -26.89
CA ALA A 603 1.40 -6.63 -27.00
C ALA A 603 2.18 -7.01 -28.26
N LYS A 604 2.27 -8.31 -28.58
CA LYS A 604 2.94 -8.79 -29.81
C LYS A 604 2.27 -8.29 -31.07
N ARG A 605 0.94 -8.32 -31.15
CA ARG A 605 0.20 -7.83 -32.32
C ARG A 605 0.35 -6.32 -32.52
N VAL A 606 0.26 -5.56 -31.42
CA VAL A 606 0.47 -4.11 -31.44
C VAL A 606 1.88 -3.77 -31.90
N LEU A 607 2.92 -4.44 -31.37
CA LEU A 607 4.31 -4.27 -31.81
C LEU A 607 4.47 -4.64 -33.29
N PHE A 608 3.98 -5.82 -33.66
CA PHE A 608 4.11 -6.36 -35.02
C PHE A 608 3.48 -5.41 -36.04
N ASP A 609 2.21 -5.05 -35.86
CA ASP A 609 1.47 -4.25 -36.83
C ASP A 609 2.06 -2.83 -36.93
N SER A 610 2.57 -2.29 -35.83
CA SER A 610 3.26 -0.98 -35.85
C SER A 610 4.58 -1.03 -36.63
N ILE A 611 5.34 -2.12 -36.52
CA ILE A 611 6.57 -2.32 -37.30
C ILE A 611 6.21 -2.54 -38.78
N ASP A 612 5.30 -3.48 -39.07
CA ASP A 612 4.84 -3.82 -40.42
C ASP A 612 4.41 -2.57 -41.18
N PHE A 613 3.48 -1.81 -40.59
CA PHE A 613 2.99 -0.57 -41.18
C PHE A 613 4.09 0.47 -41.39
N MET A 614 5.00 0.64 -40.42
CA MET A 614 5.99 1.72 -40.50
C MET A 614 7.17 1.41 -41.43
N LEU A 615 7.38 0.15 -41.82
CA LEU A 615 8.42 -0.20 -42.79
C LEU A 615 8.09 0.28 -44.22
N ASP A 616 6.85 0.13 -44.67
CA ASP A 616 6.47 0.45 -46.06
C ASP A 616 5.12 1.17 -46.24
N GLY A 617 4.43 1.49 -45.15
CA GLY A 617 3.11 2.14 -45.17
C GLY A 617 1.94 1.17 -45.38
N THR A 618 2.18 -0.14 -45.34
CA THR A 618 1.17 -1.17 -45.58
C THR A 618 1.22 -2.28 -44.52
N LEU A 619 0.10 -2.96 -44.31
CA LEU A 619 0.02 -4.10 -43.40
C LEU A 619 0.08 -5.39 -44.23
N ASN A 620 1.29 -5.93 -44.37
CA ASN A 620 1.56 -7.11 -45.17
C ASN A 620 1.28 -8.41 -44.41
N GLY A 621 1.27 -8.36 -43.08
CA GLY A 621 1.22 -9.54 -42.22
C GLY A 621 2.55 -10.31 -42.14
N THR A 622 3.62 -9.75 -42.70
CA THR A 622 4.99 -10.28 -42.63
C THR A 622 6.01 -9.16 -42.51
N ILE A 623 6.98 -9.30 -41.62
CA ILE A 623 8.10 -8.34 -41.45
C ILE A 623 9.45 -9.04 -41.59
N ASP A 624 10.44 -8.35 -42.15
CA ASP A 624 11.83 -8.78 -42.20
C ASP A 624 12.59 -8.21 -41.00
N LEU A 625 13.07 -9.08 -40.12
CA LEU A 625 13.85 -8.73 -38.93
C LEU A 625 15.25 -9.33 -38.97
N THR A 626 15.82 -9.48 -40.18
CA THR A 626 17.22 -9.89 -40.36
C THR A 626 18.15 -9.02 -39.50
N GLY A 627 18.94 -9.66 -38.64
CA GLY A 627 19.84 -8.98 -37.69
C GLY A 627 19.23 -8.71 -36.30
N TYR A 628 17.93 -8.93 -36.12
CA TYR A 628 17.20 -8.71 -34.86
C TYR A 628 16.60 -10.02 -34.31
N GLY A 629 17.44 -11.08 -34.20
CA GLY A 629 16.99 -12.44 -33.90
C GLY A 629 16.18 -12.60 -32.61
N ALA A 630 16.45 -11.82 -31.57
CA ALA A 630 15.68 -11.85 -30.32
C ALA A 630 14.25 -11.28 -30.48
N ALA A 631 14.11 -10.17 -31.21
CA ALA A 631 12.82 -9.59 -31.56
C ALA A 631 12.03 -10.55 -32.47
N ALA A 632 12.71 -11.13 -33.46
CA ALA A 632 12.10 -12.09 -34.38
C ALA A 632 11.57 -13.32 -33.65
N ALA A 633 12.35 -13.90 -32.72
CA ALA A 633 11.92 -15.04 -31.93
C ALA A 633 10.73 -14.70 -31.02
N TYR A 634 10.73 -13.51 -30.41
CA TYR A 634 9.62 -13.06 -29.57
C TYR A 634 8.33 -12.90 -30.36
N LEU A 635 8.38 -12.18 -31.48
CA LEU A 635 7.20 -11.93 -32.31
C LEU A 635 6.69 -13.22 -32.95
N ASN A 636 7.55 -14.06 -33.53
CA ASN A 636 7.15 -15.29 -34.20
C ASN A 636 6.67 -16.40 -33.25
N GLY A 637 7.11 -16.39 -31.98
CA GLY A 637 6.83 -17.47 -31.03
C GLY A 637 7.55 -18.79 -31.35
N ALA A 638 8.61 -18.76 -32.18
CA ALA A 638 9.43 -19.91 -32.58
C ALA A 638 10.92 -19.50 -32.73
N SER A 639 11.80 -20.42 -33.13
CA SER A 639 13.22 -20.14 -33.43
C SER A 639 13.39 -18.95 -34.39
N PRO A 640 14.54 -18.24 -34.35
CA PRO A 640 14.78 -17.08 -35.21
C PRO A 640 14.56 -17.44 -36.67
N VAL A 641 13.60 -16.75 -37.29
CA VAL A 641 13.39 -16.74 -38.73
C VAL A 641 13.45 -15.29 -39.17
N ASP A 642 14.04 -15.03 -40.32
CA ASP A 642 14.20 -13.67 -40.82
C ASP A 642 12.84 -13.06 -41.22
N ALA A 643 11.94 -13.89 -41.75
CA ALA A 643 10.56 -13.52 -42.07
C ALA A 643 9.60 -13.92 -40.93
N VAL A 644 9.09 -12.93 -40.20
CA VAL A 644 8.14 -13.13 -39.10
C VAL A 644 6.72 -12.91 -39.60
N ALA A 645 5.83 -13.87 -39.35
CA ALA A 645 4.40 -13.73 -39.65
C ALA A 645 3.65 -13.12 -38.47
N ARG A 646 2.53 -12.44 -38.76
CA ARG A 646 1.68 -11.84 -37.74
C ARG A 646 1.17 -12.88 -36.71
N PRO A 647 1.32 -12.64 -35.39
CA PRO A 647 0.92 -13.58 -34.33
C PRO A 647 -0.59 -13.72 -34.08
#